data_AF-A0A161Y0B1-F1
#
_entry.id   AF-A0A161Y0B1-F1
#
_cell.length_a   1.000
_cell.length_b   1.000
_cell.length_c   1.000
_cell.angle_alpha   90.00
_cell.angle_beta   90.00
_cell.angle_gamma   90.00
#
_symmetry.space_group_name_H-M   'P 1'
#
loop_
_entity.id
_entity.type
_entity.pdbx_description
1 polymer ?
#
loop_
_entity_poly.entity_id
_entity_poly.type
_entity_poly.pdbx_seq_one_letter_code
_entity_poly.pdbx_strand_id
1 'polypeptide(L)'
;MESSKQEHKPRSLHDSNVLALTPDKPTFDTAPGEDEVAELLGHSSSNRRELETLQVSPKGPGNTVEKAQATLEPDSDPRTLPPDPNNGQEVESPSTLKFLNTKEGESAPKPERVRFSLPENTDGQHAKPKRDDIGLEKKYLSLIPRAKPRQTRVPHSLTSFEERPTQYDKAEIMIKEPETRPISQEQLVAEVKGIHAGLVIIENKCIEVDNEQWQALVALHRVLLHEHHDFLLASQHPSASPALRRLASKYAMPARMWRHGIHSFLELLRHRLPASLEHMLTFIHLAYSMITLLYETVPAFEDTWIECLVDLGCCRLAIEYDYKERARWKVTSRHWVSKASDKDPTTGRLYKSFAILAGPNALFQLFYYAKSLCVPIPFLDSRESMMALFSPHLNGTPTRLREIDAAFVLAHGILFTGTNRDQLAPVINKFICSLDSMTSTSTRGKHSLDSKGNKHRKRSKRSERGKRKKRKDARRTRKARRTGKARRTTHWWKTKGYYIAIVLGCALLEYGSESNVLVLTLNSVDVEAEPSRRFLGILDFVARTHSTVFRKIGDPNVIPYFHVTLSWLFNMSHFPTAMGFLEARMPWKLISLMLNDLLKECPSVDRIESEDFPRPNKEITRPLPEDFAQRGLLWVRKYYPDDWFTFMKVDDEERYSELLWMTEERQDRCLWFGCRIASLGNWLTYDKCTRQFGVPPRFNIEIPGLDVVSKTQIAPEPHKNPESQTNAAAAQ
;
A
#
# COMPACT_ATOMS: atom_id res chain seq x y z
N MET A 1 -31.81 22.50 28.25
CA MET A 1 -30.41 22.96 28.21
C MET A 1 -29.68 22.09 27.20
N GLU A 2 -29.03 22.71 26.24
CA GLU A 2 -28.80 22.09 24.93
C GLU A 2 -27.81 20.92 24.90
N SER A 3 -28.19 19.91 24.10
CA SER A 3 -27.25 18.95 23.54
C SER A 3 -26.54 19.63 22.37
N SER A 4 -25.28 20.02 22.56
CA SER A 4 -24.47 20.65 21.51
C SER A 4 -24.17 19.63 20.40
N LYS A 5 -24.92 19.72 19.29
CA LYS A 5 -24.53 19.10 18.02
C LYS A 5 -23.26 19.79 17.53
N GLN A 6 -22.09 19.23 17.83
CA GLN A 6 -20.87 19.63 17.15
C GLN A 6 -20.97 19.21 15.67
N GLU A 7 -21.15 20.20 14.80
CA GLU A 7 -21.01 19.99 13.36
C GLU A 7 -19.63 19.41 13.06
N HIS A 8 -19.61 18.33 12.29
CA HIS A 8 -18.38 17.77 11.76
C HIS A 8 -17.83 18.72 10.70
N LYS A 9 -17.00 19.68 11.12
CA LYS A 9 -16.23 20.53 10.20
C LYS A 9 -15.45 19.61 9.25
N PRO A 10 -15.59 19.77 7.91
CA PRO A 10 -15.05 18.83 6.95
C PRO A 10 -13.52 18.78 7.03
N ARG A 11 -12.95 17.59 6.80
CA ARG A 11 -11.58 17.52 6.31
C ARG A 11 -11.56 18.21 4.95
N SER A 12 -10.61 19.11 4.73
CA SER A 12 -10.45 19.77 3.43
C SER A 12 -10.17 18.74 2.35
N LEU A 13 -10.93 18.77 1.25
CA LEU A 13 -10.66 17.97 0.05
C LEU A 13 -9.42 18.46 -0.73
N HIS A 14 -8.70 19.44 -0.18
CA HIS A 14 -7.43 19.95 -0.71
C HIS A 14 -6.21 19.04 -0.47
N ASP A 15 -6.37 17.84 0.11
CA ASP A 15 -5.35 16.78 0.05
C ASP A 15 -5.32 16.16 -1.36
N SER A 16 -4.98 16.97 -2.37
CA SER A 16 -4.98 16.63 -3.81
C SER A 16 -4.25 15.32 -4.12
N ASN A 17 -3.20 15.00 -3.37
CA ASN A 17 -2.29 13.88 -3.63
C ASN A 17 -2.88 12.51 -3.25
N VAL A 18 -4.01 12.46 -2.52
CA VAL A 18 -4.70 11.19 -2.21
C VAL A 18 -5.48 10.66 -3.42
N LEU A 19 -5.81 11.53 -4.38
CA LEU A 19 -6.58 11.22 -5.58
C LEU A 19 -5.73 11.02 -6.84
N ALA A 20 -4.40 11.07 -6.73
CA ALA A 20 -3.48 10.91 -7.86
C ALA A 20 -3.50 9.47 -8.40
N LEU A 21 -4.43 9.22 -9.33
CA LEU A 21 -4.38 8.12 -10.28
C LEU A 21 -3.27 8.38 -11.29
N THR A 22 -2.42 7.38 -11.56
CA THR A 22 -1.46 7.49 -12.67
C THR A 22 -2.19 7.27 -14.01
N PRO A 23 -1.94 8.10 -15.04
CA PRO A 23 -2.50 7.89 -16.38
C PRO A 23 -1.93 6.64 -17.04
N ASP A 24 -0.67 6.33 -16.73
CA ASP A 24 0.03 5.13 -17.17
C ASP A 24 0.07 4.10 -16.03
N LYS A 25 -0.12 2.82 -16.36
CA LYS A 25 0.14 1.70 -15.45
C LYS A 25 1.39 0.98 -15.92
N PRO A 26 2.23 0.46 -15.00
CA PRO A 26 3.50 -0.17 -15.35
C PRO A 26 3.35 -1.44 -16.20
N THR A 27 2.14 -2.00 -16.30
CA THR A 27 1.78 -3.14 -17.16
C THR A 27 1.37 -2.76 -18.59
N PHE A 28 1.43 -1.47 -18.95
CA PHE A 28 1.04 -0.97 -20.27
C PHE A 28 2.25 -0.49 -21.09
N ASP A 29 2.77 -1.39 -21.93
CA ASP A 29 3.66 -1.01 -23.02
C ASP A 29 3.00 0.04 -23.94
N THR A 30 3.81 0.97 -24.44
CA THR A 30 3.37 2.02 -25.37
C THR A 30 2.93 1.41 -26.70
N ALA A 31 1.79 1.86 -27.24
CA ALA A 31 1.24 1.29 -28.46
C ALA A 31 2.15 1.54 -29.68
N PRO A 32 2.43 0.52 -30.53
CA PRO A 32 3.10 0.71 -31.81
C PRO A 32 2.23 1.48 -32.81
N GLY A 33 2.87 2.11 -33.79
CA GLY A 33 2.21 2.94 -34.81
C GLY A 33 1.29 2.16 -35.76
N GLU A 34 0.32 2.88 -36.36
CA GLU A 34 -0.76 2.30 -37.16
C GLU A 34 -0.26 1.54 -38.42
N ASP A 35 0.87 1.94 -39.01
CA ASP A 35 1.40 1.33 -40.24
C ASP A 35 1.77 -0.16 -40.06
N GLU A 36 2.26 -0.54 -38.88
CA GLU A 36 2.67 -1.92 -38.57
C GLU A 36 1.46 -2.89 -38.44
N VAL A 37 0.23 -2.35 -38.47
CA VAL A 37 -1.02 -3.11 -38.34
C VAL A 37 -1.49 -3.64 -39.70
N ALA A 38 -1.24 -2.92 -40.78
CA ALA A 38 -1.70 -3.28 -42.12
C ALA A 38 -1.07 -4.60 -42.61
N GLU A 39 0.22 -4.80 -42.28
CA GLU A 39 1.04 -5.92 -42.75
C GLU A 39 0.59 -7.28 -42.17
N LEU A 40 0.16 -7.32 -40.90
CA LEU A 40 -0.34 -8.54 -40.25
C LEU A 40 -1.77 -8.95 -40.67
N LEU A 41 -2.50 -8.07 -41.36
CA LEU A 41 -3.90 -8.30 -41.74
C LEU A 41 -4.10 -8.67 -43.22
N GLY A 42 -3.00 -8.94 -43.95
CA GLY A 42 -3.05 -9.47 -45.32
C GLY A 42 -3.63 -8.49 -46.35
N HIS A 43 -3.55 -7.18 -46.09
CA HIS A 43 -4.05 -6.17 -47.02
C HIS A 43 -3.06 -5.95 -48.16
N SER A 44 -3.36 -6.52 -49.33
CA SER A 44 -2.68 -6.12 -50.57
C SER A 44 -2.88 -4.63 -50.83
N SER A 45 -1.89 -3.99 -51.45
CA SER A 45 -1.76 -2.54 -51.66
C SER A 45 -2.80 -1.90 -52.59
N SER A 46 -3.93 -2.55 -52.87
CA SER A 46 -4.88 -2.16 -53.92
C SER A 46 -6.02 -1.23 -53.48
N ASN A 47 -6.32 -1.11 -52.19
CA ASN A 47 -7.46 -0.29 -51.71
C ASN A 47 -7.11 1.17 -51.34
N ARG A 48 -5.87 1.62 -51.61
CA ARG A 48 -5.42 2.99 -51.28
C ARG A 48 -6.00 4.09 -52.19
N ARG A 49 -6.88 3.75 -53.15
CA ARG A 49 -7.42 4.69 -54.16
C ARG A 49 -8.91 5.07 -54.01
N GLU A 50 -9.65 4.47 -53.09
CA GLU A 50 -11.09 4.73 -52.92
C GLU A 50 -11.44 5.61 -51.70
N LEU A 51 -10.45 6.02 -50.90
CA LEU A 51 -10.64 6.87 -49.71
C LEU A 51 -10.25 8.35 -49.91
N GLU A 52 -9.68 8.72 -51.06
CA GLU A 52 -9.32 10.12 -51.39
C GLU A 52 -10.41 10.86 -52.22
N THR A 53 -11.46 10.18 -52.66
CA THR A 53 -12.48 10.74 -53.58
C THR A 53 -13.70 11.38 -52.91
N LEU A 54 -13.65 11.66 -51.59
CA LEU A 54 -14.71 12.35 -50.85
C LEU A 54 -14.21 13.51 -49.97
N GLN A 55 -13.51 14.47 -50.59
CA GLN A 55 -13.45 15.84 -50.08
C GLN A 55 -14.19 16.79 -51.04
N VAL A 56 -15.34 17.30 -50.58
CA VAL A 56 -16.17 18.25 -51.34
C VAL A 56 -15.64 19.67 -51.13
N SER A 57 -15.24 20.33 -52.23
CA SER A 57 -14.86 21.75 -52.23
C SER A 57 -16.09 22.67 -52.07
N PRO A 58 -15.98 23.80 -51.33
CA PRO A 58 -17.01 24.84 -51.33
C PRO A 58 -16.94 25.68 -52.61
N LYS A 59 -18.08 25.91 -53.26
CA LYS A 59 -18.19 26.87 -54.38
C LYS A 59 -18.59 28.25 -53.89
N GLY A 60 -17.87 29.26 -54.35
CA GLY A 60 -18.34 30.65 -54.43
C GLY A 60 -17.81 31.31 -55.72
N PRO A 61 -18.63 32.05 -56.47
CA PRO A 61 -18.16 33.01 -57.48
C PRO A 61 -17.89 34.37 -56.80
N GLY A 62 -17.00 35.25 -57.25
CA GLY A 62 -16.10 35.21 -58.41
C GLY A 62 -16.03 36.61 -59.04
N ASN A 63 -14.82 37.19 -59.17
CA ASN A 63 -14.50 38.27 -60.13
C ASN A 63 -12.98 38.58 -60.17
N THR A 64 -12.35 38.14 -61.26
CA THR A 64 -11.50 38.91 -62.19
C THR A 64 -10.62 40.08 -61.70
N VAL A 65 -9.29 40.01 -61.95
CA VAL A 65 -8.47 40.88 -62.85
C VAL A 65 -6.97 40.91 -62.43
N GLU A 66 -6.08 40.56 -63.38
CA GLU A 66 -4.63 40.91 -63.54
C GLU A 66 -3.59 40.68 -62.41
N LYS A 67 -2.25 40.59 -62.63
CA LYS A 67 -1.30 40.18 -63.70
C LYS A 67 0.11 40.67 -63.24
N ALA A 68 1.10 39.77 -63.09
CA ALA A 68 2.57 39.97 -63.04
C ALA A 68 3.15 38.78 -62.22
N GLN A 69 3.88 37.78 -62.73
CA GLN A 69 4.96 37.67 -63.72
C GLN A 69 6.34 38.12 -63.21
N ALA A 70 7.36 37.30 -63.48
CA ALA A 70 8.81 37.39 -63.15
C ALA A 70 9.25 36.90 -61.74
N THR A 71 10.37 36.18 -61.54
CA THR A 71 11.28 35.42 -62.44
C THR A 71 12.14 34.41 -61.63
N LEU A 72 12.37 33.22 -62.22
CA LEU A 72 13.47 32.23 -62.10
C LEU A 72 14.62 32.49 -61.07
N GLU A 73 14.87 31.60 -60.10
CA GLU A 73 15.86 30.46 -60.11
C GLU A 73 17.26 30.88 -59.55
N PRO A 74 18.27 29.99 -59.30
CA PRO A 74 18.51 29.47 -57.94
C PRO A 74 20.01 29.51 -57.51
N ASP A 75 20.39 28.72 -56.49
CA ASP A 75 21.40 27.62 -56.59
C ASP A 75 22.41 27.47 -55.39
N SER A 76 22.77 26.22 -55.11
CA SER A 76 24.00 25.69 -54.45
C SER A 76 24.45 26.08 -53.00
N ASP A 77 24.10 25.24 -52.00
CA ASP A 77 24.93 24.21 -51.32
C ASP A 77 26.50 24.36 -51.19
N PRO A 78 27.26 23.62 -50.33
CA PRO A 78 27.14 23.31 -48.87
C PRO A 78 28.51 23.25 -48.07
N ARG A 79 28.49 22.84 -46.78
CA ARG A 79 29.63 22.41 -45.88
C ARG A 79 30.50 23.55 -45.27
N THR A 80 31.20 23.47 -44.11
CA THR A 80 31.59 22.38 -43.17
C THR A 80 31.90 22.92 -41.73
N LEU A 81 31.96 22.05 -40.72
CA LEU A 81 32.36 22.27 -39.29
C LEU A 81 33.91 22.28 -39.07
N PRO A 82 34.50 22.44 -37.83
CA PRO A 82 34.16 23.15 -36.56
C PRO A 82 35.32 24.17 -36.20
N PRO A 83 35.78 24.50 -34.94
CA PRO A 83 35.33 24.27 -33.54
C PRO A 83 35.42 25.50 -32.57
N ASP A 84 35.50 25.20 -31.25
CA ASP A 84 35.63 25.96 -29.98
C ASP A 84 36.87 26.89 -29.78
N PRO A 85 36.98 27.75 -28.70
CA PRO A 85 36.31 27.66 -27.37
C PRO A 85 35.83 28.96 -26.62
N ASN A 86 34.94 28.74 -25.64
CA ASN A 86 34.85 29.30 -24.26
C ASN A 86 34.66 30.83 -23.97
N ASN A 87 33.45 31.21 -23.54
CA ASN A 87 33.11 32.08 -22.38
C ASN A 87 31.56 32.06 -22.22
N GLY A 88 30.92 32.07 -21.04
CA GLY A 88 31.43 32.24 -19.68
C GLY A 88 30.68 33.32 -18.90
N GLN A 89 29.37 33.16 -18.63
CA GLN A 89 28.70 33.93 -17.55
C GLN A 89 27.36 33.34 -17.06
N GLU A 90 27.16 33.42 -15.75
CA GLU A 90 26.00 32.97 -14.99
C GLU A 90 24.86 33.99 -15.00
N VAL A 91 23.59 33.56 -14.88
CA VAL A 91 22.52 34.36 -14.26
C VAL A 91 21.58 33.45 -13.45
N GLU A 92 21.52 33.69 -12.14
CA GLU A 92 20.52 33.10 -11.24
C GLU A 92 19.25 33.98 -11.13
N SER A 93 18.07 33.34 -11.09
CA SER A 93 16.92 33.75 -10.25
C SER A 93 16.25 35.14 -10.55
N PRO A 94 15.18 35.59 -9.86
CA PRO A 94 14.36 34.95 -8.82
C PRO A 94 12.83 35.00 -9.02
N SER A 95 12.15 34.39 -8.05
CA SER A 95 10.69 34.29 -7.86
C SER A 95 9.96 35.57 -7.41
N THR A 96 8.64 35.55 -7.59
CA THR A 96 7.61 36.18 -6.71
C THR A 96 7.51 37.70 -6.63
N LEU A 97 6.35 38.24 -7.00
CA LEU A 97 5.79 39.44 -6.37
C LEU A 97 4.29 39.30 -6.09
N LYS A 98 3.82 40.05 -5.08
CA LYS A 98 2.51 39.92 -4.42
C LYS A 98 1.85 41.30 -4.36
N PHE A 99 0.53 41.32 -4.54
CA PHE A 99 -0.41 42.41 -4.19
C PHE A 99 -0.12 43.83 -4.71
N LEU A 100 -1.13 44.43 -5.34
CA LEU A 100 -1.79 45.62 -4.79
C LEU A 100 -3.21 45.78 -5.37
N ASN A 101 -4.03 46.60 -4.70
CA ASN A 101 -5.48 46.67 -4.85
C ASN A 101 -5.89 48.13 -5.08
N THR A 102 -6.73 48.41 -6.07
CA THR A 102 -7.31 49.76 -6.26
C THR A 102 -8.72 49.69 -6.84
N LYS A 103 -9.59 50.58 -6.35
CA LYS A 103 -10.97 50.84 -6.83
C LYS A 103 -10.92 51.80 -8.05
N GLU A 104 -11.97 52.30 -8.70
CA GLU A 104 -13.37 52.62 -8.30
C GLU A 104 -14.21 53.01 -9.55
N GLY A 105 -15.56 52.96 -9.50
CA GLY A 105 -16.48 53.55 -10.51
C GLY A 105 -16.67 52.78 -11.85
N GLU A 106 -17.80 52.86 -12.58
CA GLU A 106 -19.06 53.60 -12.41
C GLU A 106 -20.25 52.93 -13.15
N SER A 107 -21.46 53.17 -12.63
CA SER A 107 -22.77 53.16 -13.31
C SER A 107 -23.37 51.85 -13.88
N ALA A 108 -24.66 51.68 -13.62
CA ALA A 108 -25.58 50.76 -14.30
C ALA A 108 -26.86 51.54 -14.64
N PRO A 109 -27.72 50.98 -15.51
CA PRO A 109 -29.15 51.08 -15.23
C PRO A 109 -29.93 49.75 -15.30
N LYS A 110 -30.88 49.63 -14.37
CA LYS A 110 -32.08 48.75 -14.35
C LYS A 110 -33.31 49.66 -14.54
N PRO A 111 -34.53 49.21 -14.92
CA PRO A 111 -35.32 48.10 -14.33
C PRO A 111 -35.97 47.21 -15.43
N GLU A 112 -37.02 46.37 -15.29
CA GLU A 112 -38.17 46.24 -14.36
C GLU A 112 -38.78 44.82 -14.58
N ARG A 113 -38.91 43.88 -13.62
CA ARG A 113 -39.71 43.75 -12.38
C ARG A 113 -41.22 43.43 -12.57
N VAL A 114 -41.57 42.14 -12.41
CA VAL A 114 -42.89 41.70 -11.87
C VAL A 114 -42.66 40.58 -10.83
N ARG A 115 -43.35 40.64 -9.68
CA ARG A 115 -43.43 39.59 -8.63
C ARG A 115 -44.70 38.76 -8.86
N PHE A 116 -44.77 37.46 -8.58
CA PHE A 116 -45.13 36.80 -7.29
C PHE A 116 -45.42 35.30 -7.62
N SER A 117 -45.45 34.29 -6.74
CA SER A 117 -45.30 34.14 -5.27
C SER A 117 -44.72 32.73 -4.96
N LEU A 118 -44.40 32.43 -3.69
CA LEU A 118 -44.31 31.04 -3.20
C LEU A 118 -45.70 30.44 -2.92
N PRO A 119 -45.80 29.11 -2.90
CA PRO A 119 -46.47 28.41 -1.81
C PRO A 119 -45.51 27.49 -1.03
N GLU A 120 -45.81 27.28 0.25
CA GLU A 120 -45.07 26.39 1.15
C GLU A 120 -45.49 24.91 1.01
N ASN A 121 -44.67 24.03 1.59
CA ASN A 121 -44.77 22.56 1.69
C ASN A 121 -46.18 21.95 1.76
N THR A 122 -46.36 20.80 1.09
CA THR A 122 -46.66 19.52 1.79
C THR A 122 -46.25 18.30 0.97
N ASP A 123 -45.71 17.30 1.69
CA ASP A 123 -45.70 15.85 1.45
C ASP A 123 -45.13 15.25 0.15
N GLY A 124 -44.52 14.07 0.32
CA GLY A 124 -43.66 13.45 -0.68
C GLY A 124 -44.34 12.43 -1.58
N GLN A 125 -43.76 12.24 -2.76
CA GLN A 125 -43.85 11.02 -3.56
C GLN A 125 -42.70 10.94 -4.56
N HIS A 126 -42.27 9.72 -4.88
CA HIS A 126 -41.16 9.47 -5.82
C HIS A 126 -41.49 9.99 -7.23
N ALA A 127 -40.70 10.93 -7.74
CA ALA A 127 -40.78 11.38 -9.13
C ALA A 127 -39.95 10.46 -10.04
N LYS A 128 -40.61 9.87 -11.05
CA LYS A 128 -39.95 9.19 -12.18
C LYS A 128 -39.12 10.20 -13.02
N PRO A 129 -38.05 9.76 -13.70
CA PRO A 129 -37.31 10.65 -14.60
C PRO A 129 -38.20 11.21 -15.71
N LYS A 130 -37.95 12.46 -16.10
CA LYS A 130 -38.73 13.15 -17.14
C LYS A 130 -38.42 12.59 -18.52
N ARG A 131 -39.36 12.76 -19.46
CA ARG A 131 -39.26 12.25 -20.84
C ARG A 131 -38.11 12.84 -21.66
N ASP A 132 -37.48 13.90 -21.17
CA ASP A 132 -36.51 14.70 -21.91
C ASP A 132 -35.08 14.09 -21.90
N ASP A 133 -34.73 13.29 -20.88
CA ASP A 133 -33.41 12.63 -20.77
C ASP A 133 -33.14 11.64 -21.92
N ILE A 134 -34.18 10.99 -22.45
CA ILE A 134 -34.08 10.02 -23.57
C ILE A 134 -33.70 10.72 -24.89
N GLY A 135 -33.93 12.03 -24.99
CA GLY A 135 -33.62 12.82 -26.19
C GLY A 135 -32.13 13.05 -26.39
N LEU A 136 -31.38 13.28 -25.30
CA LEU A 136 -29.95 13.56 -25.37
C LEU A 136 -29.13 12.31 -25.70
N GLU A 137 -29.44 11.19 -25.05
CA GLU A 137 -28.81 9.88 -25.30
C GLU A 137 -28.98 9.45 -26.76
N LYS A 138 -30.18 9.61 -27.33
CA LYS A 138 -30.43 9.36 -28.76
C LYS A 138 -29.66 10.29 -29.69
N LYS A 139 -29.49 11.57 -29.35
CA LYS A 139 -28.78 12.56 -30.18
C LYS A 139 -27.29 12.25 -30.30
N TYR A 140 -26.65 11.77 -29.23
CA TYR A 140 -25.26 11.30 -29.29
C TYR A 140 -25.14 9.92 -29.95
N LEU A 141 -26.06 8.98 -29.69
CA LEU A 141 -26.12 7.68 -30.38
C LEU A 141 -26.34 7.80 -31.90
N SER A 142 -27.01 8.86 -32.38
CA SER A 142 -27.19 9.11 -33.82
C SER A 142 -25.95 9.62 -34.55
N LEU A 143 -24.86 9.94 -33.84
CA LEU A 143 -23.57 10.39 -34.41
C LEU A 143 -22.54 9.25 -34.53
N ILE A 144 -23.00 8.00 -34.40
CA ILE A 144 -22.22 6.77 -34.60
C ILE A 144 -22.72 6.12 -35.90
N PRO A 145 -21.85 5.83 -36.90
CA PRO A 145 -22.22 5.08 -38.09
C PRO A 145 -22.53 3.60 -37.74
N ARG A 146 -23.75 3.33 -37.25
CA ARG A 146 -24.16 1.96 -36.91
C ARG A 146 -24.56 1.17 -38.15
N ALA A 147 -23.83 0.09 -38.39
CA ALA A 147 -24.41 -1.08 -39.04
C ALA A 147 -25.64 -1.57 -38.24
N LYS A 148 -26.59 -2.22 -38.93
CA LYS A 148 -27.98 -2.41 -38.47
C LYS A 148 -28.08 -3.02 -37.06
N PRO A 149 -29.00 -2.54 -36.20
CA PRO A 149 -29.14 -3.05 -34.83
C PRO A 149 -29.67 -4.49 -34.82
N ARG A 150 -29.08 -5.33 -33.97
CA ARG A 150 -29.57 -6.70 -33.69
C ARG A 150 -30.06 -6.77 -32.24
N GLN A 151 -31.27 -7.28 -32.05
CA GLN A 151 -31.91 -7.35 -30.72
C GLN A 151 -31.24 -8.40 -29.83
N THR A 152 -30.55 -7.97 -28.78
CA THR A 152 -30.23 -8.80 -27.62
C THR A 152 -31.37 -8.70 -26.60
N ARG A 153 -32.11 -9.80 -26.39
CA ARG A 153 -33.07 -9.90 -25.28
C ARG A 153 -32.28 -10.10 -23.99
N VAL A 154 -32.33 -9.13 -23.09
CA VAL A 154 -31.85 -9.28 -21.71
C VAL A 154 -33.00 -9.81 -20.84
N PRO A 155 -32.82 -10.88 -20.04
CA PRO A 155 -33.83 -11.31 -19.08
C PRO A 155 -33.80 -10.38 -17.85
N HIS A 156 -34.92 -9.70 -17.57
CA HIS A 156 -35.12 -9.04 -16.27
C HIS A 156 -35.66 -10.03 -15.25
N SER A 157 -34.94 -10.24 -14.13
CA SER A 157 -35.56 -10.66 -12.87
C SER A 157 -34.63 -10.40 -11.68
N LEU A 158 -34.96 -9.38 -10.88
CA LEU A 158 -34.74 -9.38 -9.43
C LEU A 158 -35.84 -8.53 -8.76
N THR A 159 -36.22 -8.97 -7.56
CA THR A 159 -37.14 -8.37 -6.56
C THR A 159 -38.65 -8.33 -6.86
N SER A 160 -39.39 -9.32 -6.33
CA SER A 160 -40.22 -9.13 -5.12
C SER A 160 -40.62 -10.48 -4.49
N PHE A 161 -40.63 -10.55 -3.15
CA PHE A 161 -41.28 -11.64 -2.41
C PHE A 161 -42.75 -11.25 -2.22
N GLU A 162 -43.69 -12.07 -2.69
CA GLU A 162 -45.09 -12.03 -2.25
C GLU A 162 -45.73 -13.42 -2.40
N GLU A 163 -46.80 -13.67 -1.66
CA GLU A 163 -47.18 -15.02 -1.24
C GLU A 163 -47.94 -15.85 -2.28
N ARG A 164 -47.80 -17.18 -2.18
CA ARG A 164 -48.38 -18.16 -3.10
C ARG A 164 -49.77 -18.62 -2.60
N PRO A 165 -50.79 -18.67 -3.47
CA PRO A 165 -51.79 -19.73 -3.40
C PRO A 165 -51.56 -20.80 -4.47
N THR A 166 -51.90 -22.04 -4.12
CA THR A 166 -51.66 -23.25 -4.92
C THR A 166 -52.68 -23.48 -6.02
N GLN A 167 -52.22 -23.76 -7.24
CA GLN A 167 -52.88 -24.77 -8.09
C GLN A 167 -51.88 -25.43 -9.05
N TYR A 168 -51.95 -26.75 -9.18
CA TYR A 168 -51.07 -27.58 -10.00
C TYR A 168 -51.54 -27.66 -11.47
N ASP A 169 -50.66 -28.24 -12.29
CA ASP A 169 -50.86 -28.71 -13.68
C ASP A 169 -50.82 -27.70 -14.83
N LYS A 170 -49.59 -27.44 -15.29
CA LYS A 170 -49.20 -27.62 -16.70
C LYS A 170 -47.73 -28.04 -16.77
N ALA A 171 -47.42 -29.09 -17.52
CA ALA A 171 -46.05 -29.56 -17.69
C ALA A 171 -45.18 -28.44 -18.29
N GLU A 172 -44.03 -28.17 -17.66
CA GLU A 172 -43.04 -27.24 -18.18
C GLU A 172 -42.48 -27.78 -19.50
N ILE A 173 -42.86 -27.14 -20.61
CA ILE A 173 -42.24 -27.37 -21.91
C ILE A 173 -40.83 -26.78 -21.81
N MET A 174 -39.82 -27.64 -21.61
CA MET A 174 -38.42 -27.25 -21.77
C MET A 174 -38.21 -26.82 -23.22
N ILE A 175 -38.11 -25.51 -23.45
CA ILE A 175 -37.82 -24.94 -24.76
C ILE A 175 -36.36 -25.30 -25.08
N LYS A 176 -36.17 -26.09 -26.14
CA LYS A 176 -34.85 -26.46 -26.66
C LYS A 176 -34.10 -25.18 -27.05
N GLU A 177 -32.83 -25.07 -26.66
CA GLU A 177 -31.99 -23.91 -26.98
C GLU A 177 -31.98 -23.69 -28.51
N PRO A 178 -32.24 -22.46 -29.00
CA PRO A 178 -32.30 -22.20 -30.43
C PRO A 178 -30.91 -22.37 -31.06
N GLU A 179 -30.85 -23.00 -32.23
CA GLU A 179 -29.60 -23.28 -32.95
C GLU A 179 -28.83 -21.99 -33.27
N THR A 180 -27.85 -21.68 -32.43
CA THR A 180 -26.87 -20.62 -32.68
C THR A 180 -25.88 -21.12 -33.71
N ARG A 181 -26.01 -20.64 -34.96
CA ARG A 181 -24.98 -20.89 -35.98
C ARG A 181 -23.64 -20.39 -35.46
N PRO A 182 -22.57 -21.21 -35.43
CA PRO A 182 -21.27 -20.77 -34.95
C PRO A 182 -20.76 -19.61 -35.82
N ILE A 183 -20.30 -18.54 -35.17
CA ILE A 183 -19.78 -17.35 -35.85
C ILE A 183 -18.56 -17.72 -36.70
N SER A 184 -18.51 -17.29 -37.96
CA SER A 184 -17.35 -17.55 -38.81
C SER A 184 -16.18 -16.65 -38.41
N GLN A 185 -14.95 -17.12 -38.64
CA GLN A 185 -13.76 -16.34 -38.35
C GLN A 185 -13.72 -15.02 -39.16
N GLU A 186 -14.22 -15.03 -40.40
CA GLU A 186 -14.34 -13.84 -41.25
C GLU A 186 -15.34 -12.83 -40.70
N GLN A 187 -16.51 -13.29 -40.23
CA GLN A 187 -17.51 -12.43 -39.58
C GLN A 187 -16.94 -11.78 -38.32
N LEU A 188 -16.20 -12.54 -37.50
CA LEU A 188 -15.57 -12.02 -36.29
C LEU A 188 -14.46 -11.00 -36.59
N VAL A 189 -13.67 -11.22 -37.65
CA VAL A 189 -12.67 -10.23 -38.12
C VAL A 189 -13.33 -8.94 -38.63
N ALA A 190 -14.45 -9.06 -39.36
CA ALA A 190 -15.21 -7.90 -39.83
C ALA A 190 -15.81 -7.11 -38.65
N GLU A 191 -16.38 -7.80 -37.66
CA GLU A 191 -16.95 -7.20 -36.45
C GLU A 191 -15.89 -6.44 -35.64
N VAL A 192 -14.75 -7.07 -35.33
CA VAL A 192 -13.65 -6.44 -34.59
C VAL A 192 -13.10 -5.21 -35.31
N LYS A 193 -13.02 -5.23 -36.65
CA LYS A 193 -12.63 -4.05 -37.46
C LYS A 193 -13.67 -2.93 -37.37
N GLY A 194 -14.96 -3.27 -37.43
CA GLY A 194 -16.07 -2.31 -37.30
C GLY A 194 -16.09 -1.63 -35.94
N ILE A 195 -15.98 -2.41 -34.85
CA ILE A 195 -15.93 -1.88 -33.48
C ILE A 195 -14.70 -0.98 -33.30
N HIS A 196 -13.50 -1.38 -33.77
CA HIS A 196 -12.30 -0.54 -33.65
C HIS A 196 -12.46 0.83 -34.32
N ALA A 197 -13.06 0.87 -35.52
CA ALA A 197 -13.30 2.12 -36.23
C ALA A 197 -14.29 3.04 -35.49
N GLY A 198 -15.37 2.47 -34.92
CA GLY A 198 -16.31 3.20 -34.08
C GLY A 198 -15.68 3.73 -32.79
N LEU A 199 -14.88 2.89 -32.12
CA LEU A 199 -14.16 3.17 -30.88
C LEU A 199 -13.22 4.37 -31.04
N VAL A 200 -12.37 4.41 -32.08
CA VAL A 200 -11.45 5.54 -32.33
C VAL A 200 -12.21 6.86 -32.49
N ILE A 201 -13.33 6.86 -33.21
CA ILE A 201 -14.15 8.07 -33.41
C ILE A 201 -14.75 8.57 -32.08
N ILE A 202 -15.13 7.66 -31.17
CA ILE A 202 -15.72 8.01 -29.88
C ILE A 202 -14.62 8.43 -28.88
N GLU A 203 -13.45 7.78 -28.91
CA GLU A 203 -12.29 8.13 -28.09
C GLU A 203 -11.82 9.56 -28.38
N ASN A 204 -11.68 9.94 -29.66
CA ASN A 204 -11.33 11.31 -30.05
C ASN A 204 -12.37 12.33 -29.54
N LYS A 205 -13.67 12.02 -29.62
CA LYS A 205 -14.73 12.88 -29.05
C LYS A 205 -14.64 13.00 -27.52
N CYS A 206 -14.24 11.96 -26.81
CA CYS A 206 -14.00 12.02 -25.36
C CYS A 206 -12.76 12.86 -25.00
N ILE A 207 -11.77 12.96 -25.90
CA ILE A 207 -10.56 13.78 -25.72
C ILE A 207 -10.85 15.26 -25.99
N GLU A 208 -11.72 15.57 -26.96
CA GLU A 208 -12.01 16.95 -27.39
C GLU A 208 -13.01 17.73 -26.51
N VAL A 209 -13.86 17.05 -25.72
CA VAL A 209 -15.00 17.71 -25.03
C VAL A 209 -14.76 17.90 -23.52
N ASP A 210 -14.68 19.15 -23.08
CA ASP A 210 -14.40 19.55 -21.68
C ASP A 210 -15.55 20.30 -20.97
N ASN A 211 -16.70 20.43 -21.62
CA ASN A 211 -17.80 21.30 -21.16
C ASN A 211 -18.60 20.74 -19.97
N GLU A 212 -19.36 21.59 -19.28
CA GLU A 212 -20.06 21.23 -18.04
C GLU A 212 -21.38 20.44 -18.23
N GLN A 213 -21.62 19.83 -19.41
CA GLN A 213 -22.78 18.97 -19.65
C GLN A 213 -22.57 17.55 -19.08
N TRP A 214 -22.45 17.45 -17.75
CA TRP A 214 -22.02 16.22 -17.07
C TRP A 214 -22.82 14.96 -17.43
N GLN A 215 -24.14 15.06 -17.61
CA GLN A 215 -24.96 13.92 -18.05
C GLN A 215 -24.60 13.43 -19.45
N ALA A 216 -24.33 14.35 -20.39
CA ALA A 216 -23.92 14.03 -21.75
C ALA A 216 -22.52 13.41 -21.78
N LEU A 217 -21.58 13.94 -20.98
CA LEU A 217 -20.23 13.37 -20.83
C LEU A 217 -20.26 11.98 -20.18
N VAL A 218 -21.03 11.77 -19.11
CA VAL A 218 -21.21 10.44 -18.51
C VAL A 218 -21.80 9.44 -19.52
N ALA A 219 -22.75 9.87 -20.36
CA ALA A 219 -23.30 9.04 -21.43
C ALA A 219 -22.26 8.73 -22.53
N LEU A 220 -21.46 9.72 -22.94
CA LEU A 220 -20.41 9.54 -23.95
C LEU A 220 -19.33 8.56 -23.45
N HIS A 221 -18.80 8.76 -22.23
CA HIS A 221 -17.85 7.84 -21.63
C HIS A 221 -18.46 6.46 -21.37
N ARG A 222 -19.74 6.36 -21.02
CA ARG A 222 -20.44 5.06 -20.96
C ARG A 222 -20.35 4.31 -22.28
N VAL A 223 -20.65 4.97 -23.41
CA VAL A 223 -20.58 4.34 -24.73
C VAL A 223 -19.13 3.92 -25.04
N LEU A 224 -18.14 4.78 -24.80
CA LEU A 224 -16.73 4.42 -25.00
C LEU A 224 -16.32 3.15 -24.23
N LEU A 225 -16.71 3.03 -22.97
CA LEU A 225 -16.42 1.85 -22.15
C LEU A 225 -17.12 0.58 -22.66
N HIS A 226 -18.32 0.69 -23.23
CA HIS A 226 -19.01 -0.43 -23.89
C HIS A 226 -18.32 -0.86 -25.19
N GLU A 227 -17.90 0.08 -26.05
CA GLU A 227 -17.20 -0.25 -27.30
C GLU A 227 -15.83 -0.91 -27.02
N HIS A 228 -15.10 -0.47 -25.99
CA HIS A 228 -13.89 -1.19 -25.51
C HIS A 228 -14.21 -2.61 -25.02
N HIS A 229 -15.29 -2.78 -24.25
CA HIS A 229 -15.72 -4.08 -23.76
C HIS A 229 -16.10 -5.03 -24.91
N ASP A 230 -16.86 -4.54 -25.89
CA ASP A 230 -17.31 -5.34 -27.03
C ASP A 230 -16.14 -5.70 -27.95
N PHE A 231 -15.16 -4.80 -28.14
CA PHE A 231 -13.88 -5.12 -28.81
C PHE A 231 -13.11 -6.23 -28.07
N LEU A 232 -13.01 -6.14 -26.75
CA LEU A 232 -12.28 -7.12 -25.93
C LEU A 232 -12.97 -8.50 -25.96
N LEU A 233 -14.30 -8.55 -25.83
CA LEU A 233 -15.05 -9.80 -25.99
C LEU A 233 -14.91 -10.41 -27.39
N ALA A 234 -15.06 -9.61 -28.44
CA ALA A 234 -14.97 -10.10 -29.82
C ALA A 234 -13.55 -10.58 -30.17
N SER A 235 -12.52 -9.83 -29.76
CA SER A 235 -11.12 -10.23 -30.00
C SER A 235 -10.69 -11.46 -29.19
N GLN A 236 -11.21 -11.67 -27.98
CA GLN A 236 -10.90 -12.84 -27.13
C GLN A 236 -11.92 -14.00 -27.24
N HIS A 237 -12.88 -13.92 -28.16
CA HIS A 237 -13.90 -14.96 -28.37
C HIS A 237 -13.27 -16.35 -28.59
N PRO A 238 -13.88 -17.48 -28.16
CA PRO A 238 -13.31 -18.81 -28.34
C PRO A 238 -12.95 -19.14 -29.81
N SER A 239 -13.75 -18.71 -30.78
CA SER A 239 -13.49 -18.86 -32.22
C SER A 239 -12.49 -17.84 -32.80
N ALA A 240 -11.96 -16.91 -32.01
CA ALA A 240 -10.97 -15.93 -32.47
C ALA A 240 -9.61 -16.59 -32.74
N SER A 241 -9.02 -16.27 -33.90
CA SER A 241 -7.69 -16.75 -34.25
C SER A 241 -6.61 -16.14 -33.34
N PRO A 242 -5.43 -16.78 -33.20
CA PRO A 242 -4.33 -16.23 -32.40
C PRO A 242 -3.89 -14.82 -32.84
N ALA A 243 -4.00 -14.49 -34.15
CA ALA A 243 -3.73 -13.16 -34.66
C ALA A 243 -4.77 -12.13 -34.19
N LEU A 244 -6.06 -12.49 -34.20
CA LEU A 244 -7.15 -11.63 -33.75
C LEU A 244 -7.07 -11.34 -32.25
N ARG A 245 -6.77 -12.37 -31.44
CA ARG A 245 -6.58 -12.25 -29.99
C ARG A 245 -5.44 -11.28 -29.63
N ARG A 246 -4.35 -11.27 -30.41
CA ARG A 246 -3.21 -10.36 -30.20
C ARG A 246 -3.54 -8.88 -30.47
N LEU A 247 -4.62 -8.54 -31.17
CA LEU A 247 -4.95 -7.13 -31.45
C LEU A 247 -5.26 -6.33 -30.17
N ALA A 248 -5.85 -6.97 -29.15
CA ALA A 248 -6.12 -6.30 -27.87
C ALA A 248 -4.83 -5.81 -27.19
N SER A 249 -3.76 -6.62 -27.22
CA SER A 249 -2.43 -6.21 -26.76
C SER A 249 -1.77 -5.22 -27.73
N LYS A 250 -1.81 -5.49 -29.06
CA LYS A 250 -1.14 -4.65 -30.07
C LYS A 250 -1.69 -3.21 -30.09
N TYR A 251 -2.99 -3.01 -29.88
CA TYR A 251 -3.57 -1.67 -29.79
C TYR A 251 -3.58 -1.10 -28.36
N ALA A 252 -2.95 -1.78 -27.39
CA ALA A 252 -2.99 -1.45 -25.97
C ALA A 252 -4.41 -1.15 -25.44
N MET A 253 -5.40 -1.97 -25.83
CA MET A 253 -6.82 -1.72 -25.55
C MET A 253 -7.13 -1.49 -24.06
N PRO A 254 -6.61 -2.27 -23.11
CA PRO A 254 -6.80 -2.00 -21.68
C PRO A 254 -6.19 -0.66 -21.24
N ALA A 255 -5.05 -0.26 -21.82
CA ALA A 255 -4.36 0.99 -21.53
C ALA A 255 -5.14 2.21 -22.03
N ARG A 256 -5.63 2.13 -23.27
CA ARG A 256 -6.49 3.17 -23.88
C ARG A 256 -7.80 3.33 -23.13
N MET A 257 -8.46 2.22 -22.80
CA MET A 257 -9.68 2.22 -21.97
C MET A 257 -9.44 2.88 -20.61
N TRP A 258 -8.30 2.61 -19.96
CA TRP A 258 -7.94 3.29 -18.73
C TRP A 258 -7.69 4.79 -18.95
N ARG A 259 -6.77 5.15 -19.85
CA ARG A 259 -6.29 6.53 -20.04
C ARG A 259 -7.38 7.47 -20.58
N HIS A 260 -8.04 7.09 -21.67
CA HIS A 260 -9.00 7.94 -22.39
C HIS A 260 -10.45 7.66 -21.97
N GLY A 261 -10.76 6.44 -21.54
CA GLY A 261 -12.10 6.04 -21.12
C GLY A 261 -12.43 6.40 -19.67
N ILE A 262 -11.48 6.25 -18.73
CA ILE A 262 -11.72 6.31 -17.28
C ILE A 262 -10.95 7.48 -16.61
N HIS A 263 -9.62 7.50 -16.77
CA HIS A 263 -8.72 8.40 -16.05
C HIS A 263 -8.96 9.87 -16.39
N SER A 264 -8.91 10.21 -17.68
CA SER A 264 -9.18 11.57 -18.19
C SER A 264 -10.47 12.18 -17.63
N PHE A 265 -11.56 11.40 -17.61
CA PHE A 265 -12.86 11.87 -17.15
C PHE A 265 -12.98 11.93 -15.63
N LEU A 266 -12.41 10.97 -14.89
CA LEU A 266 -12.29 11.09 -13.43
C LEU A 266 -11.48 12.32 -13.04
N GLU A 267 -10.45 12.66 -13.81
CA GLU A 267 -9.60 13.83 -13.57
C GLU A 267 -10.32 15.14 -13.91
N LEU A 268 -11.08 15.21 -15.02
CA LEU A 268 -11.97 16.34 -15.32
C LEU A 268 -13.01 16.55 -14.21
N LEU A 269 -13.67 15.48 -13.77
CA LEU A 269 -14.62 15.52 -12.66
C LEU A 269 -13.94 15.95 -11.36
N ARG A 270 -12.73 15.46 -11.04
CA ARG A 270 -11.97 15.82 -9.85
C ARG A 270 -11.70 17.33 -9.76
N HIS A 271 -11.30 17.95 -10.87
CA HIS A 271 -11.02 19.40 -10.93
C HIS A 271 -12.25 20.29 -10.70
N ARG A 272 -13.47 19.75 -10.90
CA ARG A 272 -14.74 20.46 -10.77
C ARG A 272 -15.48 20.16 -9.45
N LEU A 273 -14.81 19.50 -8.50
CA LEU A 273 -15.36 19.28 -7.15
C LEU A 273 -15.54 20.62 -6.41
N PRO A 274 -16.63 20.79 -5.62
CA PRO A 274 -17.62 19.79 -5.26
C PRO A 274 -18.79 19.63 -6.26
N ALA A 275 -18.93 20.48 -7.27
CA ALA A 275 -20.11 20.52 -8.14
C ALA A 275 -20.29 19.24 -8.99
N SER A 276 -19.19 18.59 -9.34
CA SER A 276 -19.16 17.31 -10.08
C SER A 276 -19.41 16.06 -9.23
N LEU A 277 -19.55 16.18 -7.89
CA LEU A 277 -19.45 15.04 -6.97
C LEU A 277 -20.40 13.88 -7.33
N GLU A 278 -21.70 14.14 -7.51
CA GLU A 278 -22.68 13.08 -7.81
C GLU A 278 -22.39 12.38 -9.14
N HIS A 279 -21.92 13.13 -10.13
CA HIS A 279 -21.50 12.61 -11.43
C HIS A 279 -20.25 11.73 -11.31
N MET A 280 -19.28 12.14 -10.49
CA MET A 280 -18.08 11.34 -10.16
C MET A 280 -18.44 10.06 -9.42
N LEU A 281 -19.33 10.15 -8.42
CA LEU A 281 -19.82 8.98 -7.68
C LEU A 281 -20.58 8.00 -8.58
N THR A 282 -21.31 8.48 -9.58
CA THR A 282 -22.04 7.66 -10.56
C THR A 282 -21.09 7.04 -11.59
N PHE A 283 -20.15 7.81 -12.11
CA PHE A 283 -19.18 7.32 -13.10
C PHE A 283 -18.22 6.27 -12.50
N ILE A 284 -17.76 6.43 -11.26
CA ILE A 284 -16.95 5.41 -10.58
C ILE A 284 -17.70 4.08 -10.48
N HIS A 285 -19.00 4.07 -10.15
CA HIS A 285 -19.78 2.83 -10.11
C HIS A 285 -19.88 2.19 -11.51
N LEU A 286 -20.12 2.98 -12.56
CA LEU A 286 -20.18 2.49 -13.93
C LEU A 286 -18.85 1.86 -14.37
N ALA A 287 -17.73 2.57 -14.16
CA ALA A 287 -16.41 2.09 -14.50
C ALA A 287 -16.05 0.83 -13.68
N TYR A 288 -16.36 0.80 -12.39
CA TYR A 288 -16.11 -0.36 -11.53
C TYR A 288 -16.90 -1.59 -11.99
N SER A 289 -18.19 -1.44 -12.32
CA SER A 289 -18.99 -2.54 -12.87
C SER A 289 -18.44 -3.03 -14.21
N MET A 290 -18.00 -2.13 -15.09
CA MET A 290 -17.42 -2.51 -16.38
C MET A 290 -16.11 -3.29 -16.24
N ILE A 291 -15.19 -2.81 -15.39
CA ILE A 291 -13.92 -3.50 -15.14
C ILE A 291 -14.16 -4.83 -14.40
N THR A 292 -15.15 -4.92 -13.50
CA THR A 292 -15.52 -6.19 -12.86
C THR A 292 -16.01 -7.21 -13.89
N LEU A 293 -16.86 -6.77 -14.83
CA LEU A 293 -17.34 -7.62 -15.93
C LEU A 293 -16.20 -8.07 -16.85
N LEU A 294 -15.24 -7.19 -17.17
CA LEU A 294 -14.04 -7.55 -17.95
C LEU A 294 -13.11 -8.51 -17.19
N TYR A 295 -13.00 -8.37 -15.86
CA TYR A 295 -12.28 -9.32 -15.01
C TYR A 295 -12.90 -10.72 -15.05
N GLU A 296 -14.23 -10.85 -15.10
CA GLU A 296 -14.93 -12.13 -15.19
C GLU A 296 -14.93 -12.74 -16.60
N THR A 297 -14.99 -11.91 -17.65
CA THR A 297 -15.22 -12.35 -19.04
C THR A 297 -13.95 -12.35 -19.92
N VAL A 298 -12.94 -11.56 -19.58
CA VAL A 298 -11.69 -11.39 -20.37
C VAL A 298 -10.46 -11.59 -19.47
N PRO A 299 -10.21 -12.83 -18.99
CA PRO A 299 -9.13 -13.12 -18.04
C PRO A 299 -7.71 -12.97 -18.61
N ALA A 300 -7.56 -12.76 -19.93
CA ALA A 300 -6.28 -12.52 -20.57
C ALA A 300 -5.52 -11.29 -20.03
N PHE A 301 -6.22 -10.36 -19.37
CA PHE A 301 -5.66 -9.15 -18.76
C PHE A 301 -6.02 -9.06 -17.26
N GLU A 302 -6.15 -10.20 -16.57
CA GLU A 302 -6.63 -10.27 -15.17
C GLU A 302 -5.92 -9.29 -14.23
N ASP A 303 -4.59 -9.18 -14.33
CA ASP A 303 -3.76 -8.34 -13.45
C ASP A 303 -4.03 -6.85 -13.66
N THR A 304 -4.15 -6.43 -14.92
CA THR A 304 -4.60 -5.09 -15.30
C THR A 304 -5.97 -4.77 -14.71
N TRP A 305 -6.94 -5.68 -14.81
CA TRP A 305 -8.28 -5.45 -14.28
C TRP A 305 -8.28 -5.32 -12.76
N ILE A 306 -7.50 -6.14 -12.06
CA ILE A 306 -7.28 -6.02 -10.61
C ILE A 306 -6.71 -4.64 -10.26
N GLU A 307 -5.68 -4.15 -10.96
CA GLU A 307 -5.14 -2.80 -10.74
C GLU A 307 -6.16 -1.69 -11.00
N CYS A 308 -7.00 -1.82 -12.03
CA CYS A 308 -8.10 -0.88 -12.29
C CYS A 308 -9.14 -0.86 -11.16
N LEU A 309 -9.48 -2.02 -10.58
CA LEU A 309 -10.41 -2.12 -9.45
C LEU A 309 -9.83 -1.57 -8.15
N VAL A 310 -8.52 -1.73 -7.93
CA VAL A 310 -7.78 -1.06 -6.84
C VAL A 310 -7.90 0.46 -6.97
N ASP A 311 -7.55 0.99 -8.14
CA ASP A 311 -7.52 2.44 -8.39
C ASP A 311 -8.91 3.08 -8.23
N LEU A 312 -9.94 2.47 -8.82
CA LEU A 312 -11.34 2.92 -8.70
C LEU A 312 -11.84 2.88 -7.25
N GLY A 313 -11.51 1.81 -6.51
CA GLY A 313 -11.86 1.66 -5.11
C GLY A 313 -11.18 2.72 -4.22
N CYS A 314 -9.90 2.99 -4.45
CA CYS A 314 -9.17 4.05 -3.76
C CYS A 314 -9.71 5.45 -4.07
N CYS A 315 -10.06 5.74 -5.33
CA CYS A 315 -10.73 6.99 -5.70
C CYS A 315 -12.05 7.17 -4.95
N ARG A 316 -12.90 6.12 -4.91
CA ARG A 316 -14.18 6.19 -4.19
C ARG A 316 -13.95 6.52 -2.71
N LEU A 317 -12.98 5.88 -2.07
CA LEU A 317 -12.67 6.07 -0.64
C LEU A 317 -12.14 7.47 -0.27
N ALA A 318 -11.57 8.17 -1.24
CA ALA A 318 -11.04 9.51 -1.07
C ALA A 318 -12.13 10.60 -1.14
N ILE A 319 -13.16 10.41 -1.98
CA ILE A 319 -14.30 11.34 -2.12
C ILE A 319 -15.54 10.97 -1.28
N GLU A 320 -15.62 9.74 -0.76
CA GLU A 320 -16.80 9.28 -0.01
C GLU A 320 -16.87 9.87 1.42
N TYR A 321 -18.01 10.46 1.75
CA TYR A 321 -18.31 11.05 3.06
C TYR A 321 -19.16 10.15 3.94
N ASP A 322 -20.05 9.32 3.37
CA ASP A 322 -20.84 8.38 4.18
C ASP A 322 -19.92 7.31 4.77
N TYR A 323 -19.90 7.23 6.10
CA TYR A 323 -19.11 6.24 6.81
C TYR A 323 -19.49 4.79 6.45
N LYS A 324 -20.75 4.53 6.05
CA LYS A 324 -21.19 3.17 5.67
C LYS A 324 -20.67 2.80 4.29
N GLU A 325 -20.88 3.64 3.27
CA GLU A 325 -20.28 3.42 1.95
C GLU A 325 -18.76 3.35 2.03
N ARG A 326 -18.13 4.27 2.79
CA ARG A 326 -16.68 4.27 2.99
C ARG A 326 -16.17 3.01 3.68
N ALA A 327 -16.95 2.40 4.57
CA ALA A 327 -16.61 1.12 5.18
C ALA A 327 -16.73 -0.05 4.18
N ARG A 328 -17.80 -0.10 3.37
CA ARG A 328 -17.95 -1.10 2.29
C ARG A 328 -16.81 -1.04 1.30
N TRP A 329 -16.58 0.13 0.70
CA TRP A 329 -15.52 0.35 -0.27
C TRP A 329 -14.13 0.08 0.30
N LYS A 330 -13.93 0.20 1.61
CA LYS A 330 -12.66 -0.14 2.28
C LYS A 330 -12.42 -1.65 2.32
N VAL A 331 -13.46 -2.45 2.53
CA VAL A 331 -13.36 -3.92 2.45
C VAL A 331 -13.13 -4.35 1.00
N THR A 332 -13.94 -3.85 0.06
CA THR A 332 -13.80 -4.15 -1.37
C THR A 332 -12.42 -3.80 -1.91
N SER A 333 -11.92 -2.59 -1.62
CA SER A 333 -10.58 -2.17 -2.06
C SER A 333 -9.48 -2.99 -1.41
N ARG A 334 -9.61 -3.36 -0.12
CA ARG A 334 -8.63 -4.20 0.58
C ARG A 334 -8.47 -5.55 -0.10
N HIS A 335 -9.57 -6.20 -0.46
CA HIS A 335 -9.56 -7.46 -1.22
C HIS A 335 -8.77 -7.35 -2.53
N TRP A 336 -9.06 -6.34 -3.36
CA TRP A 336 -8.34 -6.15 -4.63
C TRP A 336 -6.87 -5.81 -4.44
N VAL A 337 -6.52 -4.92 -3.50
CA VAL A 337 -5.11 -4.56 -3.22
C VAL A 337 -4.34 -5.77 -2.71
N SER A 338 -4.95 -6.59 -1.85
CA SER A 338 -4.35 -7.82 -1.35
C SER A 338 -4.09 -8.81 -2.47
N LYS A 339 -5.11 -9.11 -3.29
CA LYS A 339 -4.99 -10.00 -4.44
C LYS A 339 -3.91 -9.53 -5.43
N ALA A 340 -3.82 -8.23 -5.70
CA ALA A 340 -2.74 -7.65 -6.51
C ALA A 340 -1.37 -7.93 -5.87
N SER A 341 -1.21 -7.61 -4.58
CA SER A 341 0.06 -7.74 -3.87
C SER A 341 0.50 -9.19 -3.61
N ASP A 342 -0.43 -10.15 -3.72
CA ASP A 342 -0.10 -11.57 -3.66
C ASP A 342 0.51 -12.09 -4.96
N LYS A 343 0.06 -11.54 -6.10
CA LYS A 343 0.61 -11.84 -7.43
C LYS A 343 1.95 -11.13 -7.64
N ASP A 344 1.98 -9.82 -7.39
CA ASP A 344 3.21 -9.03 -7.45
C ASP A 344 3.49 -8.31 -6.12
N PRO A 345 4.23 -8.96 -5.20
CA PRO A 345 4.69 -8.32 -3.96
C PRO A 345 5.84 -7.33 -4.19
N THR A 346 6.39 -7.19 -5.39
CA THR A 346 7.56 -6.35 -5.68
C THR A 346 7.20 -4.93 -6.13
N THR A 347 5.93 -4.68 -6.50
CA THR A 347 5.45 -3.37 -6.95
C THR A 347 5.02 -2.45 -5.80
N GLY A 348 5.74 -1.34 -5.67
CA GLY A 348 5.54 -0.33 -4.63
C GLY A 348 4.18 0.36 -4.69
N ARG A 349 3.59 0.48 -5.88
CA ARG A 349 2.32 1.20 -6.10
C ARG A 349 1.15 0.57 -5.32
N LEU A 350 1.15 -0.75 -5.17
CA LEU A 350 0.13 -1.48 -4.41
C LEU A 350 0.19 -1.15 -2.91
N TYR A 351 1.39 -0.93 -2.37
CA TYR A 351 1.57 -0.51 -0.98
C TYR A 351 1.15 0.95 -0.73
N LYS A 352 1.22 1.85 -1.73
CA LYS A 352 0.57 3.18 -1.65
C LYS A 352 -0.93 3.02 -1.39
N SER A 353 -1.61 2.15 -2.13
CA SER A 353 -3.04 1.87 -1.97
C SER A 353 -3.37 1.30 -0.58
N PHE A 354 -2.55 0.38 -0.05
CA PHE A 354 -2.68 -0.06 1.34
C PHE A 354 -2.51 1.07 2.37
N ALA A 355 -1.62 2.05 2.13
CA ALA A 355 -1.45 3.20 3.03
C ALA A 355 -2.68 4.12 3.05
N ILE A 356 -3.36 4.30 1.92
CA ILE A 356 -4.65 5.01 1.84
C ILE A 356 -5.71 4.24 2.66
N LEU A 357 -5.81 2.93 2.47
CA LEU A 357 -6.72 2.05 3.24
C LEU A 357 -6.40 2.04 4.75
N ALA A 358 -5.13 2.19 5.13
CA ALA A 358 -4.68 2.17 6.53
C ALA A 358 -5.09 3.42 7.33
N GLY A 359 -5.54 4.50 6.69
CA GLY A 359 -6.09 5.65 7.39
C GLY A 359 -7.24 5.25 8.34
N PRO A 360 -7.27 5.71 9.61
CA PRO A 360 -6.49 6.81 10.21
C PRO A 360 -5.26 6.38 11.06
N ASN A 361 -4.71 5.17 10.87
CA ASN A 361 -3.63 4.66 11.73
C ASN A 361 -2.24 5.03 11.17
N ALA A 362 -1.70 6.17 11.63
CA ALA A 362 -0.45 6.74 11.13
C ALA A 362 0.76 5.78 11.11
N LEU A 363 0.87 4.82 12.05
CA LEU A 363 1.94 3.82 11.98
C LEU A 363 1.81 2.92 10.76
N PHE A 364 0.59 2.44 10.47
CA PHE A 364 0.36 1.57 9.31
C PHE A 364 0.48 2.36 8.00
N GLN A 365 0.08 3.63 7.97
CA GLN A 365 0.33 4.50 6.82
C GLN A 365 1.84 4.66 6.57
N LEU A 366 2.62 4.99 7.61
CA LEU A 366 4.08 5.08 7.54
C LEU A 366 4.72 3.76 7.10
N PHE A 367 4.28 2.63 7.63
CA PHE A 367 4.73 1.30 7.20
C PHE A 367 4.48 1.05 5.71
N TYR A 368 3.25 1.27 5.24
CA TYR A 368 2.91 0.97 3.86
C TYR A 368 3.59 1.92 2.86
N TYR A 369 3.74 3.20 3.18
CA TYR A 369 4.54 4.10 2.34
C TYR A 369 6.04 3.78 2.40
N ALA A 370 6.60 3.44 3.57
CA ALA A 370 8.00 3.03 3.68
C ALA A 370 8.27 1.70 2.95
N LYS A 371 7.31 0.78 2.93
CA LYS A 371 7.35 -0.44 2.11
C LYS A 371 7.27 -0.11 0.62
N SER A 372 6.36 0.78 0.22
CA SER A 372 6.19 1.26 -1.16
C SER A 372 7.48 1.81 -1.80
N LEU A 373 8.42 2.30 -0.98
CA LEU A 373 9.73 2.80 -1.40
C LEU A 373 10.89 1.79 -1.24
N CYS A 374 10.68 0.66 -0.56
CA CYS A 374 11.74 -0.31 -0.21
C CYS A 374 11.45 -1.73 -0.75
N VAL A 375 10.72 -1.81 -1.86
CA VAL A 375 10.53 -3.01 -2.69
C VAL A 375 11.26 -2.82 -4.03
N PRO A 376 11.56 -3.89 -4.80
CA PRO A 376 12.34 -3.81 -6.04
C PRO A 376 11.83 -2.83 -7.10
N ILE A 377 10.52 -2.60 -7.20
CA ILE A 377 9.91 -1.61 -8.09
C ILE A 377 9.32 -0.51 -7.21
N PRO A 378 10.12 0.48 -6.74
CA PRO A 378 9.66 1.49 -5.81
C PRO A 378 8.68 2.46 -6.47
N PHE A 379 7.69 2.95 -5.70
CA PHE A 379 6.74 3.95 -6.19
C PHE A 379 7.03 5.31 -5.56
N LEU A 380 7.77 6.16 -6.27
CA LEU A 380 8.43 7.34 -5.71
C LEU A 380 7.47 8.41 -5.16
N ASP A 381 6.27 8.59 -5.73
CA ASP A 381 5.27 9.56 -5.23
C ASP A 381 4.77 9.23 -3.80
N SER A 382 5.04 8.01 -3.29
CA SER A 382 4.85 7.72 -1.87
C SER A 382 5.67 8.66 -0.97
N ARG A 383 6.75 9.27 -1.46
CA ARG A 383 7.52 10.30 -0.72
C ARG A 383 6.69 11.54 -0.41
N GLU A 384 5.89 12.04 -1.36
CA GLU A 384 4.98 13.16 -1.10
C GLU A 384 3.89 12.76 -0.09
N SER A 385 3.39 11.54 -0.23
CA SER A 385 2.36 11.00 0.66
C SER A 385 2.88 10.80 2.10
N MET A 386 4.16 10.46 2.27
CA MET A 386 4.86 10.47 3.56
C MET A 386 5.04 11.89 4.09
N MET A 387 5.41 12.86 3.24
CA MET A 387 5.51 14.26 3.65
C MET A 387 4.18 14.81 4.16
N ALA A 388 3.06 14.51 3.49
CA ALA A 388 1.73 14.87 3.98
C ALA A 388 1.40 14.26 5.36
N LEU A 389 1.87 13.04 5.65
CA LEU A 389 1.74 12.40 6.96
C LEU A 389 2.62 13.07 8.04
N PHE A 390 3.80 13.57 7.67
CA PHE A 390 4.75 14.21 8.59
C PHE A 390 4.43 15.68 8.87
N SER A 391 3.98 16.44 7.87
CA SER A 391 3.79 17.91 7.97
C SER A 391 3.01 18.40 9.19
N PRO A 392 1.86 17.78 9.60
CA PRO A 392 1.17 18.19 10.82
C PRO A 392 2.03 18.05 12.09
N HIS A 393 2.88 17.04 12.15
CA HIS A 393 3.75 16.78 13.29
C HIS A 393 4.96 17.72 13.30
N LEU A 394 5.58 17.94 12.14
CA LEU A 394 6.70 18.86 11.95
C LEU A 394 6.31 20.31 12.27
N ASN A 395 5.07 20.70 11.94
CA ASN A 395 4.51 22.03 12.21
C ASN A 395 3.90 22.17 13.61
N GLY A 396 4.05 21.18 14.50
CA GLY A 396 3.52 21.22 15.87
C GLY A 396 1.99 21.22 15.97
N THR A 397 1.26 20.83 14.92
CA THR A 397 -0.21 20.79 14.92
C THR A 397 -0.71 19.71 15.88
N PRO A 398 -1.70 19.99 16.76
CA PRO A 398 -2.24 18.98 17.67
C PRO A 398 -2.87 17.78 16.93
N THR A 399 -2.27 16.60 17.04
CA THR A 399 -2.78 15.36 16.43
C THR A 399 -3.50 14.48 17.44
N ARG A 400 -4.45 13.66 16.97
CA ARG A 400 -5.21 12.71 17.82
C ARG A 400 -4.46 11.38 18.05
N LEU A 401 -3.17 11.32 17.75
CA LEU A 401 -2.35 10.13 17.92
C LEU A 401 -2.00 9.92 19.41
N ARG A 402 -1.65 8.68 19.77
CA ARG A 402 -1.05 8.41 21.09
C ARG A 402 0.38 8.94 21.10
N GLU A 403 0.86 9.34 22.27
CA GLU A 403 2.17 9.99 22.43
C GLU A 403 3.33 9.21 21.79
N ILE A 404 3.34 7.87 21.87
CA ILE A 404 4.37 7.06 21.21
C ILE A 404 4.23 7.05 19.68
N ASP A 405 3.01 6.97 19.13
CA ASP A 405 2.80 6.98 17.68
C ASP A 405 3.20 8.35 17.12
N ALA A 406 2.84 9.43 17.81
CA ALA A 406 3.22 10.80 17.45
C ALA A 406 4.74 11.01 17.52
N ALA A 407 5.41 10.53 18.59
CA ALA A 407 6.86 10.64 18.72
C ALA A 407 7.60 9.82 17.66
N PHE A 408 7.08 8.63 17.30
CA PHE A 408 7.64 7.80 16.23
C PHE A 408 7.51 8.47 14.87
N VAL A 409 6.31 8.93 14.50
CA VAL A 409 6.05 9.61 13.23
C VAL A 409 6.84 10.92 13.13
N LEU A 410 6.98 11.67 14.24
CA LEU A 410 7.80 12.89 14.26
C LEU A 410 9.30 12.59 14.12
N ALA A 411 9.84 11.57 14.80
CA ALA A 411 11.24 11.16 14.63
C ALA A 411 11.51 10.77 13.17
N HIS A 412 10.64 9.94 12.57
CA HIS A 412 10.73 9.56 11.17
C HIS A 412 10.60 10.76 10.22
N GLY A 413 9.75 11.75 10.52
CA GLY A 413 9.62 12.98 9.75
C GLY A 413 10.88 13.85 9.79
N ILE A 414 11.45 14.10 10.98
CA ILE A 414 12.71 14.84 11.16
C ILE A 414 13.86 14.15 10.43
N LEU A 415 13.95 12.82 10.51
CA LEU A 415 14.93 12.03 9.77
C LEU A 415 14.66 12.00 8.26
N PHE A 416 13.39 12.10 7.83
CA PHE A 416 13.01 12.10 6.41
C PHE A 416 13.25 13.44 5.71
N THR A 417 13.08 14.57 6.40
CA THR A 417 13.38 15.91 5.85
C THR A 417 14.81 16.34 6.08
N GLY A 418 15.45 15.88 7.16
CA GLY A 418 16.73 16.41 7.63
C GLY A 418 16.63 17.80 8.27
N THR A 419 15.42 18.33 8.50
CA THR A 419 15.13 19.61 9.19
C THR A 419 14.89 19.38 10.68
N ASN A 420 14.81 20.45 11.50
CA ASN A 420 14.51 20.39 12.95
C ASN A 420 15.39 19.39 13.76
N ARG A 421 16.68 19.30 13.41
CA ARG A 421 17.62 18.31 13.96
C ARG A 421 17.87 18.47 15.46
N ASP A 422 17.77 19.70 15.97
CA ASP A 422 17.78 20.06 17.39
C ASP A 422 16.70 19.31 18.20
N GLN A 423 15.53 19.07 17.59
CA GLN A 423 14.42 18.35 18.23
C GLN A 423 14.55 16.82 18.15
N LEU A 424 15.44 16.29 17.30
CA LEU A 424 15.58 14.86 17.07
C LEU A 424 15.88 14.08 18.35
N ALA A 425 16.91 14.48 19.11
CA ALA A 425 17.30 13.78 20.32
C ALA A 425 16.21 13.81 21.42
N PRO A 426 15.56 14.96 21.72
CA PRO A 426 14.36 15.00 22.57
C PRO A 426 13.22 14.09 22.12
N VAL A 427 12.91 14.05 20.82
CA VAL A 427 11.81 13.23 20.28
C VAL A 427 12.14 11.73 20.37
N ILE A 428 13.37 11.33 20.04
CA ILE A 428 13.85 9.95 20.23
C ILE A 428 13.78 9.57 21.71
N ASN A 429 14.27 10.42 22.62
CA ASN A 429 14.17 10.17 24.07
C ASN A 429 12.73 9.94 24.51
N LYS A 430 11.79 10.78 24.05
CA LYS A 430 10.35 10.64 24.34
C LYS A 430 9.77 9.32 23.82
N PHE A 431 10.13 8.92 22.60
CA PHE A 431 9.72 7.63 22.02
C PHE A 431 10.27 6.44 22.83
N ILE A 432 11.58 6.44 23.11
CA ILE A 432 12.28 5.38 23.85
C ILE A 432 11.73 5.23 25.28
N CYS A 433 11.51 6.32 26.01
CA CYS A 433 10.89 6.27 27.34
C CYS A 433 9.44 5.76 27.30
N SER A 434 8.67 6.12 26.26
CA SER A 434 7.31 5.61 26.06
C SER A 434 7.30 4.11 25.77
N LEU A 435 8.26 3.64 24.97
CA LEU A 435 8.46 2.24 24.60
C LEU A 435 8.84 1.38 25.81
N ASP A 436 9.83 1.83 26.59
CA ASP A 436 10.27 1.13 27.82
C ASP A 436 9.15 1.07 28.87
N SER A 437 8.38 2.15 29.05
CA SER A 437 7.25 2.20 29.99
C SER A 437 6.14 1.20 29.63
N MET A 438 5.87 0.98 28.34
CA MET A 438 4.85 0.03 27.90
C MET A 438 5.30 -1.42 28.09
N THR A 439 6.50 -1.74 27.61
CA THR A 439 7.07 -3.10 27.68
C THR A 439 7.37 -3.52 29.12
N SER A 440 7.83 -2.62 29.99
CA SER A 440 8.11 -2.90 31.41
C SER A 440 6.88 -3.22 32.29
N THR A 441 5.65 -3.05 31.79
CA THR A 441 4.44 -3.40 32.58
C THR A 441 4.06 -4.89 32.55
N SER A 442 4.71 -5.68 31.70
CA SER A 442 4.46 -7.12 31.51
C SER A 442 5.02 -7.98 32.67
N THR A 443 6.26 -7.72 33.09
CA THR A 443 7.06 -8.63 33.93
C THR A 443 6.81 -8.51 35.44
N ARG A 444 6.29 -7.38 35.94
CA ARG A 444 6.17 -7.08 37.38
C ARG A 444 5.06 -7.85 38.14
N GLY A 445 4.59 -8.96 37.56
CA GLY A 445 3.47 -9.77 38.06
C GLY A 445 3.85 -11.01 38.89
N LYS A 446 5.07 -11.57 38.73
CA LYS A 446 5.43 -12.89 39.30
C LYS A 446 6.30 -12.87 40.58
N HIS A 447 7.04 -11.79 40.87
CA HIS A 447 7.90 -11.70 42.08
C HIS A 447 7.49 -10.56 43.03
N SER A 448 6.42 -10.73 43.81
CA SER A 448 6.19 -10.05 45.10
C SER A 448 4.95 -10.60 45.81
N LEU A 449 5.00 -11.86 46.22
CA LEU A 449 4.16 -12.42 47.28
C LEU A 449 5.03 -13.33 48.12
N ASP A 450 5.76 -12.74 49.07
CA ASP A 450 5.78 -13.21 50.46
C ASP A 450 6.50 -12.21 51.37
N SER A 451 6.44 -12.47 52.68
CA SER A 451 6.89 -11.59 53.78
C SER A 451 6.14 -10.24 53.94
N LYS A 452 5.02 -10.27 54.68
CA LYS A 452 4.76 -9.23 55.70
C LYS A 452 4.22 -9.85 56.98
N GLY A 453 5.06 -9.85 58.00
CA GLY A 453 4.79 -10.41 59.32
C GLY A 453 3.57 -9.80 60.00
N ASN A 454 2.87 -10.63 60.74
CA ASN A 454 1.65 -10.29 61.46
C ASN A 454 2.01 -9.62 62.80
N LYS A 455 1.70 -8.33 62.98
CA LYS A 455 1.69 -7.68 64.31
C LYS A 455 0.29 -7.17 64.65
N HIS A 456 -0.22 -7.63 65.79
CA HIS A 456 -1.55 -7.33 66.28
C HIS A 456 -1.75 -5.84 66.62
N ARG A 457 -2.93 -5.31 66.29
CA ARG A 457 -3.52 -4.18 67.03
C ARG A 457 -5.06 -4.25 66.97
N LYS A 458 -5.69 -4.64 68.08
CA LYS A 458 -7.16 -4.56 68.28
C LYS A 458 -7.52 -3.12 68.66
N ARG A 459 -8.48 -2.47 67.98
CA ARG A 459 -9.48 -1.54 68.56
C ARG A 459 -10.54 -1.12 67.52
N SER A 460 -11.72 -0.77 68.05
CA SER A 460 -12.94 -0.23 67.40
C SER A 460 -13.62 -1.03 66.27
N LYS A 461 -14.91 -1.37 66.47
CA LYS A 461 -15.77 -2.13 65.52
C LYS A 461 -17.11 -1.40 65.28
N ARG A 462 -17.24 -0.64 64.19
CA ARG A 462 -18.42 -0.67 63.26
C ARG A 462 -18.22 0.25 62.05
N SER A 463 -17.91 1.53 62.25
CA SER A 463 -17.77 2.52 61.15
C SER A 463 -16.55 2.28 60.25
N GLU A 464 -15.47 1.72 60.80
CA GLU A 464 -14.23 1.47 60.07
C GLU A 464 -14.33 0.28 59.09
N ARG A 465 -15.30 -0.63 59.28
CA ARG A 465 -15.53 -1.78 58.38
C ARG A 465 -16.01 -1.32 57.00
N GLY A 466 -16.86 -0.29 56.94
CA GLY A 466 -17.30 0.34 55.70
C GLY A 466 -16.18 1.08 54.97
N LYS A 467 -15.37 1.87 55.70
CA LYS A 467 -14.20 2.57 55.14
C LYS A 467 -13.13 1.58 54.63
N ARG A 468 -12.88 0.47 55.34
CA ARG A 468 -12.01 -0.63 54.89
C ARG A 468 -12.56 -1.35 53.65
N LYS A 469 -13.88 -1.59 53.56
CA LYS A 469 -14.50 -2.19 52.37
C LYS A 469 -14.34 -1.29 51.13
N LYS A 470 -14.76 -0.02 51.21
CA LYS A 470 -14.52 0.98 50.14
C LYS A 470 -13.04 1.08 49.72
N ARG A 471 -12.09 1.07 50.66
CA ARG A 471 -10.64 1.07 50.34
C ARG A 471 -10.18 -0.23 49.65
N LYS A 472 -10.69 -1.40 50.05
CA LYS A 472 -10.38 -2.68 49.38
C LYS A 472 -10.97 -2.72 47.96
N ASP A 473 -12.19 -2.26 47.79
CA ASP A 473 -12.89 -2.30 46.49
C ASP A 473 -12.28 -1.27 45.53
N ALA A 474 -11.94 -0.06 45.99
CA ALA A 474 -11.15 0.90 45.21
C ALA A 474 -9.74 0.37 44.84
N ARG A 475 -9.12 -0.45 45.69
CA ARG A 475 -7.83 -1.10 45.37
C ARG A 475 -8.00 -2.26 44.37
N ARG A 476 -9.10 -3.00 44.45
CA ARG A 476 -9.48 -4.05 43.47
C ARG A 476 -9.78 -3.46 42.10
N THR A 477 -10.60 -2.40 42.00
CA THR A 477 -10.88 -1.73 40.72
C THR A 477 -9.63 -1.05 40.14
N ARG A 478 -8.79 -0.42 40.95
CA ARG A 478 -7.46 0.08 40.49
C ARG A 478 -6.54 -1.05 40.01
N LYS A 479 -6.53 -2.22 40.68
CA LYS A 479 -5.76 -3.40 40.22
C LYS A 479 -6.31 -3.92 38.89
N ALA A 480 -7.63 -4.11 38.78
CA ALA A 480 -8.29 -4.58 37.55
C ALA A 480 -8.11 -3.62 36.36
N ARG A 481 -8.19 -2.30 36.60
CA ARG A 481 -7.91 -1.28 35.58
C ARG A 481 -6.43 -1.25 35.17
N ARG A 482 -5.50 -1.56 36.09
CA ARG A 482 -4.07 -1.73 35.77
C ARG A 482 -3.80 -3.00 34.98
N THR A 483 -4.35 -4.15 35.37
CA THR A 483 -4.16 -5.42 34.63
C THR A 483 -4.84 -5.36 33.25
N GLY A 484 -6.02 -4.75 33.15
CA GLY A 484 -6.70 -4.50 31.87
C GLY A 484 -5.95 -3.51 30.97
N LYS A 485 -5.28 -2.49 31.53
CA LYS A 485 -4.37 -1.62 30.76
C LYS A 485 -3.14 -2.39 30.29
N ALA A 486 -2.47 -3.12 31.19
CA ALA A 486 -1.29 -3.93 30.87
C ALA A 486 -1.59 -4.94 29.75
N ARG A 487 -2.64 -5.76 29.86
CA ARG A 487 -2.99 -6.76 28.83
C ARG A 487 -3.24 -6.14 27.45
N ARG A 488 -3.84 -4.94 27.40
CA ARG A 488 -4.02 -4.18 26.15
C ARG A 488 -2.70 -3.63 25.60
N THR A 489 -1.81 -3.16 26.47
CA THR A 489 -0.47 -2.67 26.09
C THR A 489 0.45 -3.80 25.60
N THR A 490 0.41 -4.97 26.24
CA THR A 490 1.18 -6.17 25.86
C THR A 490 0.76 -6.69 24.48
N HIS A 491 -0.55 -6.90 24.26
CA HIS A 491 -1.08 -7.32 22.96
C HIS A 491 -0.85 -6.27 21.85
N TRP A 492 -0.87 -4.98 22.22
CA TRP A 492 -0.52 -3.90 21.29
C TRP A 492 0.92 -3.98 20.79
N TRP A 493 1.89 -4.36 21.63
CA TRP A 493 3.27 -4.50 21.17
C TRP A 493 3.45 -5.72 20.26
N LYS A 494 2.88 -6.89 20.61
CA LYS A 494 2.98 -8.10 19.78
C LYS A 494 2.48 -7.87 18.34
N THR A 495 1.41 -7.10 18.18
CA THR A 495 0.79 -6.81 16.88
C THR A 495 1.39 -5.62 16.13
N LYS A 496 2.10 -4.70 16.81
CA LYS A 496 2.69 -3.50 16.18
C LYS A 496 4.23 -3.53 16.08
N GLY A 497 4.90 -4.39 16.83
CA GLY A 497 6.36 -4.45 16.93
C GLY A 497 7.03 -4.74 15.59
N TYR A 498 6.60 -5.79 14.88
CA TYR A 498 7.20 -6.14 13.58
C TYR A 498 7.05 -5.02 12.55
N TYR A 499 5.91 -4.29 12.50
CA TYR A 499 5.77 -3.10 11.65
C TYR A 499 6.77 -1.99 12.00
N ILE A 500 7.06 -1.77 13.28
CA ILE A 500 8.09 -0.80 13.72
C ILE A 500 9.48 -1.27 13.26
N ALA A 501 9.81 -2.56 13.42
CA ALA A 501 11.08 -3.12 12.94
C ALA A 501 11.24 -2.98 11.41
N ILE A 502 10.17 -3.22 10.63
CA ILE A 502 10.19 -3.01 9.18
C ILE A 502 10.42 -1.54 8.83
N VAL A 503 9.70 -0.61 9.48
CA VAL A 503 9.86 0.84 9.24
C VAL A 503 11.26 1.34 9.60
N LEU A 504 11.88 0.78 10.65
CA LEU A 504 13.28 1.05 11.00
C LEU A 504 14.24 0.51 9.94
N GLY A 505 14.01 -0.71 9.43
CA GLY A 505 14.75 -1.28 8.31
C GLY A 505 14.65 -0.44 7.03
N CYS A 506 13.45 0.02 6.67
CA CYS A 506 13.24 0.95 5.55
C CYS A 506 13.95 2.30 5.77
N ALA A 507 14.00 2.80 7.00
CA ALA A 507 14.68 4.05 7.31
C ALA A 507 16.22 3.92 7.17
N LEU A 508 16.81 2.78 7.52
CA LEU A 508 18.26 2.54 7.30
C LEU A 508 18.63 2.61 5.81
N LEU A 509 17.71 2.20 4.92
CA LEU A 509 17.81 2.36 3.46
C LEU A 509 17.43 3.79 2.98
N GLU A 510 17.32 4.75 3.90
CA GLU A 510 16.82 6.12 3.69
C GLU A 510 15.52 6.19 2.86
N TYR A 511 14.65 5.18 3.01
CA TYR A 511 13.42 4.96 2.26
C TYR A 511 13.68 4.88 0.75
N GLY A 512 14.53 3.91 0.37
CA GLY A 512 14.87 3.61 -1.02
C GLY A 512 15.64 4.73 -1.72
N SER A 513 16.47 5.50 -0.99
CA SER A 513 17.27 6.55 -1.60
C SER A 513 18.39 5.92 -2.42
N GLU A 514 18.49 6.22 -3.71
CA GLU A 514 19.55 5.68 -4.58
C GLU A 514 20.96 6.07 -4.11
N SER A 515 21.08 7.22 -3.46
CA SER A 515 22.30 7.72 -2.82
C SER A 515 22.68 7.02 -1.50
N ASN A 516 21.90 6.05 -1.03
CA ASN A 516 22.13 5.41 0.27
C ASN A 516 23.15 4.27 0.15
N VAL A 517 24.18 4.30 1.00
CA VAL A 517 25.28 3.32 0.99
C VAL A 517 24.81 1.86 1.09
N LEU A 518 23.71 1.59 1.81
CA LEU A 518 23.17 0.22 1.89
C LEU A 518 22.36 -0.15 0.65
N VAL A 519 21.61 0.79 0.05
CA VAL A 519 20.88 0.56 -1.22
C VAL A 519 21.85 0.27 -2.36
N LEU A 520 22.94 1.05 -2.47
CA LEU A 520 24.03 0.80 -3.42
C LEU A 520 24.63 -0.59 -3.22
N THR A 521 24.96 -0.95 -1.96
CA THR A 521 25.50 -2.29 -1.63
C THR A 521 24.53 -3.42 -2.02
N LEU A 522 23.23 -3.27 -1.73
CA LEU A 522 22.20 -4.28 -2.06
C LEU A 522 22.00 -4.47 -3.57
N ASN A 523 22.21 -3.41 -4.34
CA ASN A 523 22.15 -3.42 -5.80
C ASN A 523 23.49 -3.84 -6.45
N SER A 524 24.48 -4.24 -5.66
CA SER A 524 25.84 -4.59 -6.10
C SER A 524 26.55 -3.46 -6.88
N VAL A 525 26.30 -2.21 -6.48
CA VAL A 525 27.00 -1.02 -6.99
C VAL A 525 28.16 -0.70 -6.06
N ASP A 526 29.33 -0.36 -6.63
CA ASP A 526 30.51 0.01 -5.85
C ASP A 526 30.24 1.21 -4.93
N VAL A 527 30.64 1.09 -3.67
CA VAL A 527 30.36 2.09 -2.63
C VAL A 527 31.61 2.93 -2.36
N GLU A 528 31.79 3.97 -3.16
CA GLU A 528 32.80 5.02 -2.93
C GLU A 528 32.30 6.14 -1.99
N ALA A 529 31.01 6.09 -1.60
CA ALA A 529 30.34 7.15 -0.86
C ALA A 529 30.40 6.97 0.68
N GLU A 530 30.75 8.04 1.38
CA GLU A 530 30.68 8.12 2.85
C GLU A 530 29.22 8.13 3.37
N PRO A 531 28.93 7.53 4.54
CA PRO A 531 27.58 7.52 5.10
C PRO A 531 27.04 8.92 5.42
N SER A 532 25.82 9.20 4.94
CA SER A 532 25.20 10.51 5.13
C SER A 532 25.00 10.84 6.63
N ARG A 533 25.07 12.14 7.00
CA ARG A 533 24.73 12.57 8.37
C ARG A 533 23.31 12.19 8.79
N ARG A 534 22.40 12.00 7.82
CA ARG A 534 21.03 11.54 8.02
C ARG A 534 21.02 10.06 8.35
N PHE A 535 21.69 9.22 7.56
CA PHE A 535 21.90 7.80 7.83
C PHE A 535 22.47 7.57 9.23
N LEU A 536 23.50 8.30 9.65
CA LEU A 536 24.09 8.18 10.99
C LEU A 536 23.08 8.51 12.11
N GLY A 537 22.20 9.50 11.91
CA GLY A 537 21.12 9.83 12.83
C GLY A 537 20.01 8.77 12.89
N ILE A 538 19.71 8.13 11.75
CA ILE A 538 18.80 6.99 11.67
C ILE A 538 19.41 5.78 12.40
N LEU A 539 20.69 5.49 12.17
CA LEU A 539 21.40 4.37 12.80
C LEU A 539 21.44 4.52 14.33
N ASP A 540 21.62 5.73 14.87
CA ASP A 540 21.50 5.99 16.31
C ASP A 540 20.09 5.67 16.83
N PHE A 541 19.06 6.18 16.16
CA PHE A 541 17.66 5.96 16.53
C PHE A 541 17.28 4.46 16.52
N VAL A 542 17.70 3.76 15.47
CA VAL A 542 17.52 2.32 15.26
C VAL A 542 18.22 1.52 16.35
N ALA A 543 19.52 1.74 16.55
CA ALA A 543 20.33 1.03 17.55
C ALA A 543 19.78 1.18 18.97
N ARG A 544 19.32 2.39 19.32
CA ARG A 544 18.70 2.68 20.61
C ARG A 544 17.33 2.02 20.75
N THR A 545 16.54 1.98 19.68
CA THR A 545 15.24 1.29 19.69
C THR A 545 15.41 -0.22 19.87
N HIS A 546 16.30 -0.86 19.09
CA HIS A 546 16.67 -2.27 19.30
C HIS A 546 17.16 -2.51 20.73
N SER A 547 18.07 -1.68 21.24
CA SER A 547 18.60 -1.80 22.61
C SER A 547 17.54 -1.69 23.70
N THR A 548 16.46 -0.93 23.48
CA THR A 548 15.34 -0.82 24.44
C THR A 548 14.40 -2.03 24.36
N VAL A 549 14.13 -2.54 23.15
CA VAL A 549 13.29 -3.74 22.96
C VAL A 549 14.02 -4.98 23.47
N PHE A 550 15.30 -5.15 23.13
CA PHE A 550 16.05 -6.38 23.41
C PHE A 550 16.43 -6.56 24.89
N ARG A 551 16.33 -5.51 25.70
CA ARG A 551 16.39 -5.62 27.18
C ARG A 551 15.19 -6.36 27.78
N LYS A 552 14.16 -6.71 27.00
CA LYS A 552 12.95 -7.42 27.44
C LYS A 552 13.07 -8.94 27.19
N ILE A 553 14.21 -9.48 27.58
CA ILE A 553 14.49 -10.92 27.62
C ILE A 553 13.37 -11.63 28.40
N GLY A 554 12.87 -12.75 27.91
CA GLY A 554 11.72 -13.49 28.46
C GLY A 554 10.33 -12.93 28.15
N ASP A 555 10.18 -11.85 27.36
CA ASP A 555 8.85 -11.37 26.93
C ASP A 555 8.51 -11.87 25.50
N PRO A 556 7.59 -12.85 25.33
CA PRO A 556 7.27 -13.41 24.01
C PRO A 556 6.63 -12.41 23.06
N ASN A 557 6.19 -11.24 23.55
CA ASN A 557 5.58 -10.21 22.71
C ASN A 557 6.65 -9.40 21.93
N VAL A 558 7.93 -9.49 22.28
CA VAL A 558 9.01 -8.84 21.52
C VAL A 558 9.61 -9.73 20.42
N ILE A 559 9.32 -11.04 20.44
CA ILE A 559 9.86 -12.00 19.47
C ILE A 559 9.53 -11.62 18.02
N PRO A 560 8.31 -11.18 17.63
CA PRO A 560 8.05 -10.74 16.25
C PRO A 560 8.94 -9.58 15.79
N TYR A 561 9.21 -8.60 16.67
CA TYR A 561 10.15 -7.50 16.38
C TYR A 561 11.58 -8.02 16.22
N PHE A 562 11.97 -9.00 17.04
CA PHE A 562 13.30 -9.61 17.00
C PHE A 562 13.50 -10.44 15.72
N HIS A 563 12.52 -11.23 15.32
CA HIS A 563 12.51 -12.02 14.08
C HIS A 563 12.72 -11.13 12.84
N VAL A 564 11.94 -10.04 12.70
CA VAL A 564 12.16 -9.06 11.62
C VAL A 564 13.58 -8.48 11.68
N THR A 565 14.06 -8.09 12.86
CA THR A 565 15.40 -7.50 12.98
C THR A 565 16.49 -8.49 12.58
N LEU A 566 16.38 -9.75 13.00
CA LEU A 566 17.32 -10.81 12.63
C LEU A 566 17.27 -11.10 11.12
N SER A 567 16.10 -11.10 10.49
CA SER A 567 16.00 -11.27 9.03
C SER A 567 16.70 -10.16 8.25
N TRP A 568 16.63 -8.92 8.74
CA TRP A 568 17.31 -7.77 8.15
C TRP A 568 18.83 -7.88 8.35
N LEU A 569 19.28 -8.18 9.58
CA LEU A 569 20.70 -8.37 9.89
C LEU A 569 21.31 -9.56 9.13
N PHE A 570 20.58 -10.66 8.96
CA PHE A 570 20.99 -11.81 8.18
C PHE A 570 21.25 -11.41 6.72
N ASN A 571 20.31 -10.71 6.08
CA ASN A 571 20.52 -10.22 4.72
C ASN A 571 21.74 -9.28 4.65
N MET A 572 21.91 -8.34 5.58
CA MET A 572 23.09 -7.45 5.58
C MET A 572 24.40 -8.21 5.85
N SER A 573 24.37 -9.31 6.60
CA SER A 573 25.57 -10.10 6.93
C SER A 573 26.26 -10.75 5.73
N HIS A 574 25.55 -10.89 4.60
CA HIS A 574 26.12 -11.30 3.31
C HIS A 574 26.93 -10.19 2.60
N PHE A 575 26.89 -8.95 3.09
CA PHE A 575 27.52 -7.79 2.48
C PHE A 575 28.51 -7.13 3.46
N PRO A 576 29.81 -7.46 3.41
CA PRO A 576 30.81 -6.94 4.34
C PRO A 576 30.85 -5.41 4.42
N THR A 577 30.72 -4.72 3.28
CA THR A 577 30.67 -3.25 3.21
C THR A 577 29.48 -2.65 3.98
N ALA A 578 28.27 -3.20 3.80
CA ALA A 578 27.10 -2.80 4.55
C ALA A 578 27.30 -3.03 6.06
N MET A 579 27.86 -4.17 6.45
CA MET A 579 28.14 -4.49 7.85
C MET A 579 29.18 -3.54 8.45
N GLY A 580 30.18 -3.10 7.70
CA GLY A 580 31.16 -2.10 8.15
C GLY A 580 30.53 -0.80 8.65
N PHE A 581 29.43 -0.35 8.04
CA PHE A 581 28.68 0.83 8.48
C PHE A 581 27.75 0.58 9.68
N LEU A 582 27.45 -0.69 10.00
CA LEU A 582 26.39 -1.08 10.94
C LEU A 582 26.94 -1.70 12.24
N GLU A 583 28.00 -2.52 12.14
CA GLU A 583 28.39 -3.47 13.19
C GLU A 583 28.66 -2.81 14.54
N ALA A 584 29.29 -1.63 14.56
CA ALA A 584 29.69 -0.91 15.76
C ALA A 584 28.50 -0.32 16.54
N ARG A 585 27.32 -0.18 15.91
CA ARG A 585 26.11 0.35 16.55
C ARG A 585 25.09 -0.72 16.92
N MET A 586 25.21 -1.94 16.37
CA MET A 586 24.26 -3.01 16.64
C MET A 586 24.45 -3.61 18.04
N PRO A 587 23.36 -3.89 18.79
CA PRO A 587 23.46 -4.32 20.18
C PRO A 587 23.71 -5.84 20.30
N TRP A 588 24.82 -6.32 19.74
CA TRP A 588 25.16 -7.75 19.62
C TRP A 588 25.05 -8.53 20.93
N LYS A 589 25.51 -7.97 22.06
CA LYS A 589 25.39 -8.62 23.38
C LYS A 589 23.94 -8.83 23.81
N LEU A 590 23.03 -7.89 23.50
CA LEU A 590 21.60 -8.10 23.77
C LEU A 590 21.00 -9.12 22.81
N ILE A 591 21.44 -9.16 21.56
CA ILE A 591 21.04 -10.19 20.58
C ILE A 591 21.43 -11.59 21.06
N SER A 592 22.69 -11.78 21.50
CA SER A 592 23.15 -13.09 21.99
C SER A 592 22.44 -13.52 23.28
N LEU A 593 22.18 -12.58 24.20
CA LEU A 593 21.39 -12.85 25.41
C LEU A 593 19.93 -13.21 25.11
N MET A 594 19.31 -12.57 24.10
CA MET A 594 17.97 -12.96 23.65
C MET A 594 17.97 -14.36 23.02
N LEU A 595 18.91 -14.67 22.13
CA LEU A 595 19.01 -15.99 21.51
C LEU A 595 19.21 -17.10 22.56
N ASN A 596 20.10 -16.89 23.55
CA ASN A 596 20.29 -17.82 24.66
C ASN A 596 19.05 -17.98 25.56
N ASP A 597 18.16 -17.00 25.60
CA ASP A 597 16.90 -17.11 26.33
C ASP A 597 15.86 -17.94 25.57
N LEU A 598 15.75 -17.73 24.26
CA LEU A 598 14.90 -18.56 23.38
C LEU A 598 15.39 -20.01 23.33
N LEU A 599 16.72 -20.22 23.37
CA LEU A 599 17.34 -21.55 23.28
C LEU A 599 16.96 -22.48 24.45
N LYS A 600 16.51 -21.94 25.59
CA LYS A 600 16.01 -22.71 26.74
C LYS A 600 14.74 -23.49 26.45
N GLU A 601 13.94 -23.02 25.48
CA GLU A 601 12.68 -23.63 25.06
C GLU A 601 12.82 -24.31 23.68
N CYS A 602 14.04 -24.45 23.15
CA CYS A 602 14.29 -24.97 21.80
C CYS A 602 13.94 -26.48 21.69
N PRO A 603 13.03 -26.87 20.77
CA PRO A 603 12.59 -28.25 20.62
C PRO A 603 13.59 -29.14 19.87
N SER A 604 14.39 -28.60 18.95
CA SER A 604 15.38 -29.36 18.17
C SER A 604 16.57 -28.46 17.79
N VAL A 605 17.76 -28.83 18.27
CA VAL A 605 18.99 -28.10 17.95
C VAL A 605 19.42 -28.35 16.49
N ASP A 606 19.23 -29.56 15.98
CA ASP A 606 19.58 -29.91 14.60
C ASP A 606 18.78 -29.07 13.58
N ARG A 607 17.51 -28.75 13.88
CA ARG A 607 16.66 -27.88 13.06
C ARG A 607 17.19 -26.43 12.98
N ILE A 608 17.73 -25.89 14.07
CA ILE A 608 18.27 -24.50 14.10
C ILE A 608 19.72 -24.44 13.59
N GLU A 609 20.47 -25.53 13.65
CA GLU A 609 21.82 -25.63 13.10
C GLU A 609 21.84 -25.91 11.59
N SER A 610 20.75 -26.40 11.00
CA SER A 610 20.66 -26.65 9.56
C SER A 610 20.96 -25.41 8.70
N GLU A 611 21.46 -25.63 7.48
CA GLU A 611 21.51 -24.63 6.42
C GLU A 611 20.12 -24.36 5.82
N ASP A 612 19.25 -25.38 5.83
CA ASP A 612 17.91 -25.30 5.24
C ASP A 612 16.97 -24.39 6.03
N PHE A 613 16.09 -23.71 5.30
CA PHE A 613 15.02 -22.89 5.87
C PHE A 613 14.11 -23.73 6.80
N PRO A 614 14.03 -23.45 8.12
CA PRO A 614 13.22 -24.26 9.02
C PRO A 614 11.72 -24.13 8.72
N ARG A 615 11.13 -25.22 8.20
CA ARG A 615 9.69 -25.37 7.90
C ARG A 615 8.95 -26.07 9.05
N PRO A 616 7.68 -25.71 9.34
CA PRO A 616 6.87 -26.41 10.34
C PRO A 616 6.71 -27.90 10.03
N ASN A 617 6.81 -28.77 11.03
CA ASN A 617 6.59 -30.22 10.90
C ASN A 617 5.09 -30.61 10.78
N LYS A 618 4.23 -29.70 10.32
CA LYS A 618 2.76 -29.83 10.33
C LYS A 618 2.22 -29.73 8.91
N GLU A 619 1.17 -30.50 8.61
CA GLU A 619 0.54 -30.58 7.28
C GLU A 619 0.02 -29.22 6.76
N ILE A 620 -0.21 -28.25 7.64
CA ILE A 620 -0.60 -26.89 7.28
C ILE A 620 0.57 -25.95 7.57
N THR A 621 1.35 -25.64 6.54
CA THR A 621 2.38 -24.60 6.57
C THR A 621 1.73 -23.25 6.23
N ARG A 622 1.62 -22.37 7.23
CA ARG A 622 1.14 -20.99 7.02
C ARG A 622 2.24 -20.00 7.45
N PRO A 623 2.63 -19.04 6.59
CA PRO A 623 3.57 -17.97 6.96
C PRO A 623 3.10 -17.15 8.15
N LEU A 624 4.06 -16.58 8.88
CA LEU A 624 3.79 -15.71 10.03
C LEU A 624 3.17 -14.37 9.58
N PRO A 625 2.42 -13.67 10.45
CA PRO A 625 1.91 -12.32 10.17
C PRO A 625 3.00 -11.34 9.70
N GLU A 626 4.19 -11.42 10.30
CA GLU A 626 5.35 -10.65 9.88
C GLU A 626 5.97 -11.10 8.55
N ASP A 627 5.82 -12.37 8.15
CA ASP A 627 6.31 -12.83 6.84
C ASP A 627 5.51 -12.19 5.70
N PHE A 628 4.17 -12.14 5.83
CA PHE A 628 3.32 -11.39 4.90
C PHE A 628 3.64 -9.89 4.90
N ALA A 629 3.92 -9.32 6.08
CA ALA A 629 4.31 -7.91 6.18
C ALA A 629 5.66 -7.64 5.47
N GLN A 630 6.61 -8.58 5.55
CA GLN A 630 7.93 -8.45 4.93
C GLN A 630 7.98 -8.81 3.44
N ARG A 631 7.14 -9.74 2.96
CA ARG A 631 7.12 -10.24 1.57
C ARG A 631 7.28 -9.09 0.55
N GLY A 632 8.25 -9.20 -0.34
CA GLY A 632 8.56 -8.19 -1.36
C GLY A 632 9.60 -7.14 -1.01
N LEU A 633 9.96 -6.96 0.27
CA LEU A 633 11.01 -6.01 0.67
C LEU A 633 12.40 -6.46 0.18
N LEU A 634 13.27 -5.49 -0.15
CA LEU A 634 14.60 -5.73 -0.71
C LEU A 634 15.42 -6.79 0.07
N TRP A 635 15.38 -6.75 1.41
CA TRP A 635 16.17 -7.64 2.27
C TRP A 635 15.57 -9.04 2.52
N VAL A 636 14.43 -9.37 1.92
CA VAL A 636 13.86 -10.74 1.97
C VAL A 636 13.79 -11.43 0.60
N ARG A 637 14.36 -10.81 -0.44
CA ARG A 637 14.32 -11.30 -1.82
C ARG A 637 14.84 -12.74 -2.01
N LYS A 638 15.79 -13.18 -1.18
CA LYS A 638 16.37 -14.54 -1.19
C LYS A 638 16.14 -15.31 0.13
N TYR A 639 15.23 -14.82 0.98
CA TYR A 639 15.03 -15.38 2.33
C TYR A 639 13.98 -16.51 2.36
N TYR A 640 12.89 -16.35 1.63
CA TYR A 640 11.80 -17.32 1.58
C TYR A 640 11.98 -18.32 0.44
N PRO A 641 11.66 -19.62 0.65
CA PRO A 641 11.49 -20.57 -0.44
C PRO A 641 10.38 -20.14 -1.41
N ASP A 642 10.51 -20.50 -2.69
CA ASP A 642 9.59 -20.08 -3.76
C ASP A 642 8.13 -20.52 -3.52
N ASP A 643 7.94 -21.64 -2.83
CA ASP A 643 6.63 -22.22 -2.51
C ASP A 643 6.02 -21.70 -1.19
N TRP A 644 6.76 -20.90 -0.41
CA TRP A 644 6.38 -20.50 0.96
C TRP A 644 5.04 -19.75 1.05
N PHE A 645 4.68 -18.99 0.00
CA PHE A 645 3.44 -18.24 -0.08
C PHE A 645 2.37 -18.88 -0.99
N THR A 646 2.65 -20.06 -1.57
CA THR A 646 1.87 -20.62 -2.68
C THR A 646 0.65 -21.45 -2.23
N PHE A 647 0.72 -22.10 -1.06
CA PHE A 647 -0.28 -23.09 -0.63
C PHE A 647 -1.56 -22.54 0.03
N MET A 648 -1.75 -21.22 0.08
CA MET A 648 -2.70 -20.59 1.01
C MET A 648 -3.71 -19.66 0.33
N LYS A 649 -4.94 -20.15 0.11
CA LYS A 649 -6.14 -19.30 -0.05
C LYS A 649 -6.63 -18.76 1.30
N VAL A 650 -5.74 -18.09 2.03
CA VAL A 650 -6.03 -17.52 3.35
C VAL A 650 -6.58 -16.10 3.20
N ASP A 651 -7.76 -15.87 3.76
CA ASP A 651 -8.42 -14.56 3.78
C ASP A 651 -7.60 -13.50 4.54
N ASP A 652 -7.73 -12.24 4.15
CA ASP A 652 -6.89 -11.12 4.62
C ASP A 652 -6.93 -10.93 6.14
N GLU A 653 -8.09 -11.13 6.75
CA GLU A 653 -8.25 -11.03 8.20
C GLU A 653 -7.62 -12.23 8.91
N GLU A 654 -7.61 -13.41 8.27
CA GLU A 654 -6.92 -14.57 8.80
C GLU A 654 -5.40 -14.38 8.73
N ARG A 655 -4.82 -13.85 7.64
CA ARG A 655 -3.35 -13.69 7.45
C ARG A 655 -2.63 -13.05 8.63
N TYR A 656 -3.24 -12.02 9.23
CA TYR A 656 -2.67 -11.28 10.37
C TYR A 656 -3.19 -11.76 11.74
N SER A 657 -4.04 -12.79 11.76
CA SER A 657 -4.50 -13.44 12.98
C SER A 657 -3.40 -14.28 13.63
N GLU A 658 -3.22 -14.07 14.93
CA GLU A 658 -2.14 -14.63 15.76
C GLU A 658 -2.58 -15.96 16.40
N LEU A 659 -1.86 -17.05 16.09
CA LEU A 659 -2.12 -18.39 16.63
C LEU A 659 -1.04 -18.81 17.65
N LEU A 660 -1.38 -19.70 18.60
CA LEU A 660 -0.46 -20.06 19.68
C LEU A 660 0.85 -20.70 19.19
N TRP A 661 0.75 -21.63 18.23
CA TRP A 661 1.89 -22.35 17.63
C TRP A 661 2.86 -21.44 16.88
N MET A 662 2.43 -20.25 16.44
CA MET A 662 3.31 -19.26 15.80
C MET A 662 4.36 -18.69 16.78
N THR A 663 4.28 -19.00 18.08
CA THR A 663 5.32 -18.65 19.05
C THR A 663 6.52 -19.58 18.90
N GLU A 664 6.27 -20.89 18.79
CA GLU A 664 7.28 -21.95 18.62
C GLU A 664 8.04 -21.77 17.30
N GLU A 665 7.32 -21.60 16.18
CA GLU A 665 7.95 -21.41 14.87
C GLU A 665 8.84 -20.16 14.85
N ARG A 666 8.42 -19.06 15.49
CA ARG A 666 9.26 -17.85 15.62
C ARG A 666 10.51 -18.07 16.44
N GLN A 667 10.45 -18.88 17.51
CA GLN A 667 11.63 -19.23 18.31
C GLN A 667 12.65 -19.95 17.41
N ASP A 668 12.21 -20.97 16.67
CA ASP A 668 13.07 -21.70 15.73
C ASP A 668 13.60 -20.79 14.60
N ARG A 669 12.77 -19.91 14.02
CA ARG A 669 13.23 -18.91 13.03
C ARG A 669 14.33 -17.99 13.58
N CYS A 670 14.17 -17.49 14.81
CA CYS A 670 15.13 -16.58 15.43
C CYS A 670 16.45 -17.29 15.76
N LEU A 671 16.38 -18.51 16.31
CA LEU A 671 17.54 -19.31 16.64
C LEU A 671 18.33 -19.70 15.39
N TRP A 672 17.64 -20.14 14.33
CA TRP A 672 18.23 -20.42 13.03
C TRP A 672 18.95 -19.19 12.45
N PHE A 673 18.32 -18.02 12.43
CA PHE A 673 19.00 -16.78 12.04
C PHE A 673 20.24 -16.48 12.89
N GLY A 674 20.18 -16.75 14.19
CA GLY A 674 21.33 -16.65 15.09
C GLY A 674 22.50 -17.51 14.62
N CYS A 675 22.25 -18.79 14.33
CA CYS A 675 23.26 -19.71 13.79
C CYS A 675 23.83 -19.23 12.45
N ARG A 676 22.97 -18.86 11.50
CA ARG A 676 23.37 -18.40 10.16
C ARG A 676 24.19 -17.10 10.20
N ILE A 677 23.82 -16.13 11.05
CA ILE A 677 24.58 -14.88 11.24
C ILE A 677 25.94 -15.18 11.89
N ALA A 678 25.99 -16.09 12.86
CA ALA A 678 27.23 -16.47 13.55
C ALA A 678 28.22 -17.24 12.66
N SER A 679 27.77 -17.87 11.56
CA SER A 679 28.65 -18.49 10.56
C SER A 679 29.20 -17.53 9.50
N LEU A 680 28.60 -16.34 9.33
CA LEU A 680 28.94 -15.41 8.23
C LEU A 680 29.97 -14.34 8.63
N GLY A 681 30.15 -14.04 9.93
CA GLY A 681 31.11 -13.02 10.34
C GLY A 681 31.30 -12.87 11.84
N ASN A 682 32.27 -12.03 12.21
CA ASN A 682 32.79 -11.91 13.58
C ASN A 682 32.02 -10.85 14.41
N TRP A 683 30.72 -11.04 14.57
CA TRP A 683 29.83 -10.15 15.35
C TRP A 683 29.02 -10.86 16.42
N LEU A 684 28.50 -12.03 16.06
CA LEU A 684 27.82 -12.99 16.91
C LEU A 684 28.61 -14.29 16.81
N THR A 685 28.75 -15.04 17.90
CA THR A 685 29.35 -16.38 17.88
C THR A 685 28.34 -17.41 18.33
N TYR A 686 28.48 -18.65 17.84
CA TYR A 686 27.70 -19.79 18.31
C TYR A 686 28.64 -20.96 18.56
N ASP A 687 28.71 -21.43 19.80
CA ASP A 687 29.46 -22.62 20.17
C ASP A 687 28.53 -23.84 20.14
N LYS A 688 28.78 -24.76 19.20
CA LYS A 688 28.01 -26.01 19.04
C LYS A 688 28.18 -27.00 20.19
N CYS A 689 29.32 -26.96 20.89
CA CYS A 689 29.62 -27.86 22.00
C CYS A 689 28.90 -27.43 23.29
N THR A 690 28.98 -26.14 23.64
CA THR A 690 28.26 -25.61 24.82
C THR A 690 26.82 -25.21 24.52
N ARG A 691 26.44 -25.13 23.23
CA ARG A 691 25.15 -24.65 22.72
C ARG A 691 24.83 -23.26 23.28
N GLN A 692 25.73 -22.31 23.07
CA GLN A 692 25.56 -20.94 23.53
C GLN A 692 25.94 -19.92 22.46
N PHE A 693 25.13 -18.87 22.36
CA PHE A 693 25.44 -17.66 21.61
C PHE A 693 26.33 -16.72 22.43
N GLY A 694 27.49 -16.39 21.88
CA GLY A 694 28.42 -15.42 22.42
C GLY A 694 28.53 -14.18 21.55
N VAL A 695 29.44 -13.30 21.93
CA VAL A 695 29.91 -12.19 21.10
C VAL A 695 31.42 -12.05 21.27
N PRO A 696 32.16 -11.57 20.25
CA PRO A 696 33.59 -11.28 20.37
C PRO A 696 33.87 -10.21 21.43
N PRO A 697 35.09 -10.13 21.99
CA PRO A 697 35.43 -9.22 23.09
C PRO A 697 35.04 -7.75 22.83
N ARG A 698 35.21 -7.27 21.59
CA ARG A 698 34.83 -5.91 21.16
C ARG A 698 33.35 -5.54 21.35
N PHE A 699 32.47 -6.54 21.42
CA PHE A 699 31.03 -6.37 21.64
C PHE A 699 30.56 -6.93 22.99
N ASN A 700 31.46 -7.53 23.79
CA ASN A 700 31.14 -8.14 25.08
C ASN A 700 31.10 -7.07 26.20
N ILE A 701 30.15 -6.15 26.11
CA ILE A 701 29.92 -5.09 27.09
C ILE A 701 29.03 -5.57 28.25
N GLU A 702 29.26 -5.06 29.46
CA GLU A 702 28.32 -5.20 30.59
C GLU A 702 27.02 -4.44 30.30
N ILE A 703 25.88 -4.98 30.72
CA ILE A 703 24.57 -4.37 30.49
C ILE A 703 23.90 -4.09 31.84
N PRO A 704 23.86 -2.81 32.26
CA PRO A 704 23.30 -2.41 33.56
C PRO A 704 21.90 -2.99 33.81
N GLY A 705 21.79 -3.78 34.88
CA GLY A 705 20.55 -4.40 35.34
C GLY A 705 20.29 -5.84 34.84
N LEU A 706 21.20 -6.46 34.08
CA LEU A 706 21.08 -7.86 33.65
C LEU A 706 22.14 -8.81 34.25
N ASP A 707 23.30 -8.29 34.69
CA ASP A 707 24.47 -9.08 35.10
C ASP A 707 24.43 -9.63 36.55
N VAL A 708 23.35 -10.31 36.94
CA VAL A 708 23.21 -10.94 38.28
C VAL A 708 23.13 -12.48 38.22
N VAL A 709 23.05 -13.10 37.04
CA VAL A 709 22.77 -14.54 36.89
C VAL A 709 24.02 -15.39 36.57
N SER A 710 25.16 -14.77 36.20
CA SER A 710 26.33 -15.49 35.66
C SER A 710 27.46 -15.80 36.66
N LYS A 711 27.27 -15.54 37.97
CA LYS A 711 28.30 -15.78 39.01
C LYS A 711 27.85 -16.72 40.13
N THR A 712 27.13 -17.78 39.77
CA THR A 712 26.82 -18.86 40.73
C THR A 712 26.78 -20.26 40.10
N GLN A 713 27.86 -20.68 39.44
CA GLN A 713 28.35 -22.07 39.43
C GLN A 713 29.65 -22.18 38.62
N ILE A 714 30.71 -22.60 39.32
CA ILE A 714 31.90 -23.38 38.92
C ILE A 714 33.04 -22.94 39.86
N ALA A 715 33.15 -23.66 40.96
CA ALA A 715 34.36 -23.82 41.73
C ALA A 715 34.33 -25.28 42.21
N PRO A 716 35.19 -26.17 41.70
CA PRO A 716 35.28 -27.53 42.22
C PRO A 716 36.02 -27.48 43.57
N GLU A 717 35.33 -27.77 44.66
CA GLU A 717 36.03 -28.03 45.93
C GLU A 717 36.79 -29.38 45.84
N PRO A 718 38.04 -29.45 46.30
CA PRO A 718 38.77 -30.71 46.35
C PRO A 718 38.22 -31.59 47.48
N HIS A 719 37.62 -32.72 47.12
CA HIS A 719 37.21 -33.74 48.09
C HIS A 719 38.41 -34.22 48.92
N LYS A 720 38.42 -33.86 50.21
CA LYS A 720 39.26 -34.52 51.22
C LYS A 720 38.48 -35.70 51.81
N ASN A 721 38.94 -36.92 51.56
CA ASN A 721 38.50 -38.11 52.28
C ASN A 721 38.89 -38.01 53.77
N PRO A 722 37.99 -38.34 54.71
CA PRO A 722 38.32 -38.49 56.11
C PRO A 722 38.11 -39.94 56.59
N GLU A 723 38.87 -40.90 56.05
CA GLU A 723 38.96 -42.26 56.61
C GLU A 723 40.42 -42.75 56.66
N SER A 724 40.69 -43.68 57.59
CA SER A 724 41.99 -44.23 57.99
C SER A 724 42.92 -43.32 58.82
N GLN A 725 42.73 -43.35 60.15
CA GLN A 725 43.86 -43.30 61.09
C GLN A 725 43.53 -44.03 62.39
N THR A 726 43.73 -45.35 62.38
CA THR A 726 43.89 -46.17 63.59
C THR A 726 44.97 -47.24 63.34
N ASN A 727 46.13 -47.00 63.97
CA ASN A 727 47.10 -47.98 64.43
C ASN A 727 47.63 -49.04 63.44
N ALA A 728 48.81 -48.74 62.87
CA ALA A 728 49.86 -49.75 62.67
C ALA A 728 51.18 -49.19 63.20
N ALA A 729 51.59 -49.66 64.38
CA ALA A 729 52.93 -49.41 64.90
C ALA A 729 53.78 -50.66 64.65
N ALA A 730 54.80 -50.57 63.78
CA ALA A 730 56.01 -51.40 63.84
C ALA A 730 57.03 -51.02 62.75
N ALA A 731 58.31 -51.01 63.17
CA ALA A 731 59.52 -51.31 62.40
C ALA A 731 60.06 -50.33 61.34
N GLN A 732 61.24 -49.78 61.70
CA GLN A 732 62.40 -49.38 60.87
C GLN A 732 62.33 -48.03 60.14
#